data_AF-A0AAV9H4G5-F1
#
_entry.id   AF-A0AAV9H4G5-F1
#
_cell.length_a   1.000
_cell.length_b   1.000
_cell.length_c   1.000
_cell.angle_alpha   90.00
_cell.angle_beta   90.00
_cell.angle_gamma   90.00
#
_symmetry.space_group_name_H-M   'P 1'
#
loop_
_entity.id
_entity.type
_entity.pdbx_description
1 polymer ?
#
loop_
_entity_poly.entity_id
_entity_poly.type
_entity_poly.pdbx_seq_one_letter_code
_entity_poly.pdbx_strand_id
1 'polypeptide(L)'
;MDPIAENSSKTLANGGQVAQDDIPKDGTGVVKLDPWLSPFQDSLKRRYAKAQEWIKKIQETEGGLDKFSKGADIFGLHTNKDNSISYREWAPNAIKASLVGDFNNWNRESHPMKKNEFGVFELTIPPTANGQPAIPHNSKIKISMELPTGEWVDRLPAWIKYVTQDLSVSPAYDARFWNPPATEKYTFKYPRPKRPASVRVYEAHVGISSPELRVTTYKEFTKTMLPRIRDLGYNVIQLMAIMEHAYYASFGYQVNNFFAASSRYGPPEDLKELVDTAHSMGIVVLLDVVHSHASKNVLDGLNEFDGTDHQYFHEGPKGKHELWDSRLFNYGHHEVMRFLLSNLRFWMDEYHFDGFRFDGVTSMLYTHHGIGTGFSGGYHEYFGAGVDEEAIVYLMLANELLHELYPETITVAEDVSGMPALCLPLSLGGVGFDYRLAMAIPDMWIKILKEKKDEEWDIGNICFTLTNRRHGEKTIAYAESHDQALVGDKSLMMHLCDAELYSNMSNLTPLTPVIDRGMALHKMIRLLTHGLGGEGYLNFEGNEFGHPEWLDFPREGNQNSFWYARRQLNLTEDHLLRYQYLNNFDRSMNKTEEKYGWLHAPQAYISLKHEGDKVIVFERAGVVFIFNFHPTSSFTDYRIGIQEKGTYRIVLNSDSKEHGGFGRVDEGTSGISAFARASRPSFAAAATRRAIRPSSLNLRAPALSRFASTAGVGDGKIYQVIGAVVDVKFETEKLPPILNAIETTNNGQKLVLEVSQHLGENVVRCIAMDGTEGLTRGAKATDTGAPITIPVGPATLGRIMNVTGDPIDERGPIKTDKFLPIHAEAPEFTEQSTTAEVLVTGIKVVDLLAPYARGGKIGLFGGAGVGKTVFIQELINNIAKAHGGYSVFTGVGERTREGNDLYHEMQETSVIQLDGESKVALVFGQMNEPPGARARVALTGLTVAEYFRDQEGQDVLLFIDNIFRFTQAGSEVSALLGRIPSAVGYQPTLAVDMGQMQERITTTTKGSITSVQAVYVPADDLTDPAPATTFAHLDATTVLSRGISELGIYPAVDPLDSKSRMLDPRIVGQEHYETATRVQQILQEYKSLQDIIAILGMDELSEADKLTVERARKIQRFLSQPFTVAQVFTGIEGKLVDLKETIASFKAILAGEGDDLPEGAFYMVGDFASARAKGEKILAELEASS
;
A
#
# COMPACT_ATOMS: atom_id res chain seq x y z
N MET A 1 38.44 27.74 12.04
CA MET A 1 38.40 27.15 13.39
C MET A 1 36.92 27.02 13.70
N ASP A 2 36.38 25.83 13.45
CA ASP A 2 34.94 25.59 13.32
C ASP A 2 34.24 25.51 14.69
N PRO A 3 33.24 26.37 14.96
CA PRO A 3 32.45 26.31 16.20
C PRO A 3 31.34 25.24 16.17
N ILE A 4 31.12 24.54 15.05
CA ILE A 4 29.90 23.74 14.81
C ILE A 4 30.06 22.28 15.29
N ALA A 5 31.27 21.83 15.61
CA ALA A 5 31.52 20.41 15.96
C ALA A 5 31.31 20.06 17.45
N GLU A 6 31.09 21.02 18.36
CA GLU A 6 31.11 20.74 19.81
C GLU A 6 29.74 20.42 20.43
N ASN A 7 28.61 20.89 19.88
CA ASN A 7 27.31 20.81 20.56
C ASN A 7 26.49 19.53 20.28
N SER A 8 26.69 18.84 19.15
CA SER A 8 25.94 17.62 18.78
C SER A 8 26.41 16.34 19.49
N SER A 9 27.18 16.49 20.58
CA SER A 9 28.13 15.49 21.05
C SER A 9 27.78 14.89 22.43
N LYS A 10 26.66 15.33 23.04
CA LYS A 10 26.26 14.97 24.42
C LYS A 10 25.21 13.85 24.53
N THR A 11 24.66 13.35 23.43
CA THR A 11 23.52 12.40 23.46
C THR A 11 23.91 10.91 23.51
N LEU A 12 25.20 10.58 23.50
CA LEU A 12 25.71 9.20 23.61
C LEU A 12 26.32 8.92 24.99
N ALA A 13 25.53 9.12 26.05
CA ALA A 13 25.82 8.61 27.38
C ALA A 13 24.83 7.49 27.71
N ASN A 14 25.06 6.30 27.15
CA ASN A 14 24.69 4.97 27.67
C ASN A 14 24.44 3.95 26.54
N GLY A 15 25.51 3.46 25.90
CA GLY A 15 25.43 2.29 25.03
C GLY A 15 26.55 2.23 23.98
N GLY A 16 27.67 1.60 24.33
CA GLY A 16 28.67 1.15 23.34
C GLY A 16 29.67 2.20 22.87
N GLN A 17 30.92 2.04 23.33
CA GLN A 17 32.10 2.84 23.03
C GLN A 17 32.35 3.10 21.53
N VAL A 18 32.27 4.35 21.10
CA VAL A 18 33.12 4.90 20.04
C VAL A 18 33.76 6.17 20.61
N ALA A 19 35.09 6.20 20.72
CA ALA A 19 35.79 7.40 21.16
C ALA A 19 35.50 8.55 20.17
N GLN A 20 35.17 9.72 20.69
CA GLN A 20 34.75 10.91 19.93
C GLN A 20 35.78 11.33 18.87
N ASP A 21 37.06 11.07 19.13
CA ASP A 21 38.19 11.40 18.24
C ASP A 21 38.27 10.52 16.97
N ASP A 22 37.46 9.46 16.89
CA ASP A 22 37.58 8.43 15.86
C ASP A 22 36.44 8.49 14.81
N ILE A 23 35.44 9.35 14.96
CA ILE A 23 34.27 9.41 14.05
C ILE A 23 34.62 10.25 12.80
N PRO A 24 34.50 9.70 11.58
CA PRO A 24 34.69 10.48 10.35
C PRO A 24 33.71 11.66 10.26
N LYS A 25 34.24 12.87 10.03
CA LYS A 25 33.45 14.11 9.87
C LYS A 25 32.87 14.30 8.46
N ASP A 26 32.78 13.23 7.68
CA ASP A 26 32.27 13.25 6.30
C ASP A 26 30.88 12.61 6.16
N GLY A 27 30.19 12.35 7.28
CA GLY A 27 28.86 11.73 7.29
C GLY A 27 28.89 10.20 7.20
N THR A 28 30.05 9.55 7.35
CA THR A 28 30.15 8.08 7.36
C THR A 28 30.29 7.47 8.76
N GLY A 29 30.07 8.25 9.81
CA GLY A 29 30.11 7.77 11.21
C GLY A 29 29.20 6.56 11.46
N VAL A 30 28.02 6.52 10.82
CA VAL A 30 27.08 5.40 10.90
C VAL A 30 27.66 4.06 10.46
N VAL A 31 28.67 4.04 9.59
CA VAL A 31 29.33 2.79 9.15
C VAL A 31 30.07 2.10 10.30
N LYS A 32 30.47 2.84 11.33
CA LYS A 32 31.06 2.24 12.54
C LYS A 32 30.04 1.47 13.37
N LEU A 33 28.78 1.93 13.37
CA LEU A 33 27.67 1.26 14.06
C LEU A 33 27.12 0.11 13.22
N ASP A 34 27.05 0.31 11.90
CA ASP A 34 26.54 -0.68 10.96
C ASP A 34 27.48 -0.83 9.74
N PRO A 35 28.44 -1.76 9.81
CA PRO A 35 29.42 -1.98 8.74
C PRO A 35 28.82 -2.37 7.38
N TRP A 36 27.58 -2.86 7.34
CA TRP A 36 26.88 -3.19 6.09
C TRP A 36 26.52 -1.96 5.26
N LEU A 37 26.60 -0.76 5.83
CA LEU A 37 26.48 0.51 5.10
C LEU A 37 27.73 0.87 4.30
N SER A 38 28.85 0.15 4.47
CA SER A 38 30.11 0.46 3.79
C SER A 38 30.01 0.59 2.26
N PRO A 39 29.24 -0.26 1.53
CA PRO A 39 29.08 -0.12 0.08
C PRO A 39 28.33 1.16 -0.35
N PHE A 40 27.64 1.83 0.58
CA PHE A 40 26.79 3.00 0.32
C PHE A 40 27.38 4.31 0.89
N GLN A 41 28.67 4.29 1.26
CA GLN A 41 29.38 5.46 1.81
C GLN A 41 29.27 6.69 0.93
N ASP A 42 29.34 6.55 -0.39
CA ASP A 42 29.25 7.69 -1.31
C ASP A 42 27.88 8.38 -1.25
N SER A 43 26.81 7.59 -1.09
CA SER A 43 25.45 8.14 -0.88
C SER A 43 25.33 8.86 0.46
N LEU A 44 25.90 8.30 1.53
CA LEU A 44 25.92 8.94 2.86
C LEU A 44 26.71 10.26 2.84
N LYS A 45 27.92 10.26 2.26
CA LYS A 45 28.75 11.46 2.10
C LYS A 45 28.04 12.55 1.30
N ARG A 46 27.39 12.16 0.20
CA ARG A 46 26.65 13.09 -0.66
C ARG A 46 25.49 13.75 0.07
N ARG A 47 24.67 12.98 0.80
CA ARG A 47 23.55 13.50 1.60
C ARG A 47 24.04 14.45 2.70
N TYR A 48 25.06 14.03 3.44
CA TYR A 48 25.67 14.86 4.48
C TYR A 48 26.24 16.16 3.92
N ALA A 49 26.98 16.09 2.81
CA ALA A 49 27.54 17.27 2.15
C ALA A 49 26.44 18.26 1.71
N LYS A 50 25.33 17.77 1.13
CA LYS A 50 24.18 18.61 0.76
C LYS A 50 23.52 19.28 1.96
N ALA A 51 23.35 18.56 3.08
CA ALA A 51 22.83 19.15 4.30
C ALA A 51 23.76 20.26 4.83
N GLN A 52 25.07 20.02 4.85
CA GLN A 52 26.06 21.02 5.26
C GLN A 52 26.10 22.24 4.31
N GLU A 53 25.91 22.04 3.01
CA GLU A 53 25.79 23.12 2.03
C GLU A 53 24.58 24.01 2.34
N TRP A 54 23.42 23.42 2.65
CA TRP A 54 22.23 24.16 3.06
C TRP A 54 22.45 24.93 4.37
N ILE A 55 23.02 24.30 5.40
CA ILE A 55 23.34 24.96 6.67
C ILE A 55 24.23 26.17 6.43
N LYS A 56 25.29 25.99 5.63
CA LYS A 56 26.20 27.08 5.27
C LYS A 56 25.49 28.19 4.50
N LYS A 57 24.69 27.85 3.50
CA LYS A 57 23.92 28.81 2.71
C LYS A 57 23.00 29.63 3.60
N ILE A 58 22.21 28.97 4.46
CA ILE A 58 21.30 29.64 5.41
C ILE A 58 22.09 30.51 6.39
N GLN A 59 23.25 30.07 6.86
CA GLN A 59 24.12 30.86 7.71
C GLN A 59 24.59 32.15 7.02
N GLU A 60 25.01 32.07 5.76
CA GLU A 60 25.54 33.19 4.99
C GLU A 60 24.44 34.17 4.53
N THR A 61 23.26 33.68 4.14
CA THR A 61 22.20 34.51 3.55
C THR A 61 21.13 34.96 4.55
N GLU A 62 20.87 34.18 5.61
CA GLU A 62 19.73 34.39 6.53
C GLU A 62 20.18 34.54 8.00
N GLY A 63 21.47 34.32 8.27
CA GLY A 63 22.06 34.46 9.60
C GLY A 63 21.82 33.25 10.52
N GLY A 64 21.61 32.07 9.95
CA GLY A 64 21.54 30.77 10.65
C GLY A 64 20.13 30.19 10.77
N LEU A 65 20.05 28.91 11.12
CA LEU A 65 18.79 28.15 11.23
C LEU A 65 17.79 28.78 12.21
N ASP A 66 18.26 29.36 13.33
CA ASP A 66 17.41 30.08 14.30
C ASP A 66 16.65 31.25 13.67
N LYS A 67 17.34 32.09 12.89
CA LYS A 67 16.70 33.25 12.25
C LYS A 67 15.85 32.84 11.05
N PHE A 68 16.32 31.88 10.28
CA PHE A 68 15.63 31.40 9.09
C PHE A 68 14.28 30.75 9.42
N SER A 69 14.21 30.01 10.52
CA SER A 69 12.97 29.39 11.02
C SER A 69 12.01 30.37 11.70
N LYS A 70 12.36 31.65 11.86
CA LYS A 70 11.43 32.70 12.31
C LYS A 70 10.68 33.35 11.14
N GLY A 71 10.50 32.64 10.03
CA GLY A 71 9.74 33.12 8.89
C GLY A 71 8.30 33.48 9.26
N ALA A 72 7.70 32.76 10.20
CA ALA A 72 6.36 33.05 10.71
C ALA A 72 6.24 34.38 11.47
N ASP A 73 7.34 35.01 11.89
CA ASP A 73 7.35 36.35 12.50
C ASP A 73 7.39 37.47 11.44
N ILE A 74 7.63 37.11 10.18
CA ILE A 74 7.89 38.04 9.07
C ILE A 74 6.82 37.90 7.99
N PHE A 75 6.47 36.67 7.62
CA PHE A 75 5.44 36.31 6.66
C PHE A 75 4.08 36.15 7.32
N GLY A 76 3.00 36.37 6.57
CA GLY A 76 1.66 36.49 7.13
C GLY A 76 1.40 37.86 7.76
N LEU A 77 0.32 37.97 8.52
CA LEU A 77 -0.15 39.23 9.10
C LEU A 77 0.33 39.40 10.54
N HIS A 78 0.96 40.55 10.83
CA HIS A 78 1.53 40.88 12.13
C HIS A 78 1.15 42.27 12.59
N THR A 79 0.68 42.39 13.83
CA THR A 79 0.48 43.69 14.48
C THR A 79 1.78 44.17 15.11
N ASN A 80 2.28 45.30 14.64
CA ASN A 80 3.49 45.95 15.17
C ASN A 80 3.22 46.65 16.50
N LYS A 81 4.29 47.04 17.21
CA LYS A 81 4.21 47.75 18.50
C LYS A 81 3.47 49.09 18.44
N ASP A 82 3.41 49.72 17.28
CA ASP A 82 2.70 50.97 17.02
C ASP A 82 1.26 50.75 16.53
N ASN A 83 0.75 49.52 16.61
CA ASN A 83 -0.55 49.06 16.10
C ASN A 83 -0.72 49.15 14.57
N SER A 84 0.34 49.43 13.81
CA SER A 84 0.32 49.17 12.36
C SER A 84 0.31 47.66 12.09
N ILE A 85 -0.22 47.25 10.94
CA ILE A 85 -0.28 45.84 10.53
C ILE A 85 0.62 45.63 9.33
N SER A 86 1.63 44.78 9.47
CA SER A 86 2.48 44.34 8.36
C SER A 86 1.95 43.03 7.79
N TYR A 87 1.92 42.92 6.46
CA TYR A 87 1.58 41.70 5.74
C TYR A 87 2.66 41.41 4.69
N ARG A 88 3.17 40.17 4.69
CA ARG A 88 4.07 39.68 3.65
C ARG A 88 3.62 38.32 3.12
N GLU A 89 3.74 38.12 1.82
CA GLU A 89 3.33 36.90 1.15
C GLU A 89 4.24 36.58 -0.04
N TRP A 90 4.62 35.31 -0.20
CA TRP A 90 5.40 34.87 -1.35
C TRP A 90 4.44 34.42 -2.47
N ALA A 91 4.53 35.06 -3.64
CA ALA A 91 3.70 34.75 -4.81
C ALA A 91 4.41 35.19 -6.10
N PRO A 92 5.49 34.49 -6.51
CA PRO A 92 6.39 34.96 -7.56
C PRO A 92 5.72 35.07 -8.94
N ASN A 93 4.70 34.28 -9.25
CA ASN A 93 4.00 34.35 -10.54
C ASN A 93 2.99 35.52 -10.64
N ALA A 94 2.46 36.01 -9.51
CA ALA A 94 1.47 37.09 -9.51
C ALA A 94 2.07 38.43 -9.98
N ILE A 95 1.34 39.19 -10.81
CA ILE A 95 1.76 40.51 -11.30
C ILE A 95 1.47 41.59 -10.26
N LYS A 96 0.26 41.59 -9.70
CA LYS A 96 -0.19 42.51 -8.65
C LYS A 96 -0.83 41.71 -7.52
N ALA A 97 -0.78 42.25 -6.32
CA ALA A 97 -1.51 41.70 -5.19
C ALA A 97 -2.07 42.82 -4.30
N SER A 98 -3.22 42.57 -3.68
CA SER A 98 -3.88 43.46 -2.73
C SER A 98 -4.43 42.67 -1.56
N LEU A 99 -4.38 43.25 -0.35
CA LEU A 99 -5.07 42.67 0.80
C LEU A 99 -6.54 43.12 0.80
N VAL A 100 -7.46 42.17 0.86
CA VAL A 100 -8.91 42.43 0.87
C VAL A 100 -9.57 41.78 2.08
N GLY A 101 -10.69 42.33 2.53
CA GLY A 101 -11.47 41.74 3.62
C GLY A 101 -12.58 42.66 4.11
N ASP A 102 -13.20 42.29 5.22
CA ASP A 102 -14.31 43.06 5.80
C ASP A 102 -13.88 44.50 6.12
N PHE A 103 -12.64 44.70 6.56
CA PHE A 103 -12.09 46.01 6.94
C PHE A 103 -12.04 47.03 5.80
N ASN A 104 -12.05 46.60 4.54
CA ASN A 104 -12.01 47.47 3.37
C ASN A 104 -13.16 47.19 2.37
N ASN A 105 -14.23 46.55 2.84
CA ASN A 105 -15.38 46.14 2.02
C ASN A 105 -14.97 45.33 0.78
N TRP A 106 -13.96 44.47 0.93
CA TRP A 106 -13.45 43.61 -0.15
C TRP A 106 -12.92 44.38 -1.39
N ASN A 107 -12.48 45.64 -1.20
CA ASN A 107 -12.02 46.50 -2.29
C ASN A 107 -10.54 46.24 -2.65
N ARG A 108 -10.32 45.66 -3.84
CA ARG A 108 -9.00 45.31 -4.41
C ARG A 108 -8.09 46.50 -4.72
N GLU A 109 -8.62 47.70 -4.87
CA GLU A 109 -7.84 48.91 -5.18
C GLU A 109 -7.32 49.64 -3.93
N SER A 110 -7.88 49.32 -2.77
CA SER A 110 -7.67 50.11 -1.55
C SER A 110 -6.32 49.85 -0.87
N HIS A 111 -5.81 48.61 -0.93
CA HIS A 111 -4.61 48.19 -0.19
C HIS A 111 -3.66 47.36 -1.08
N PRO A 112 -3.09 47.95 -2.15
CA PRO A 112 -2.15 47.27 -3.04
C PRO A 112 -0.82 46.99 -2.32
N MET A 113 -0.27 45.81 -2.56
CA MET A 113 1.01 45.35 -2.01
C MET A 113 2.15 45.63 -3.00
N LYS A 114 3.38 45.79 -2.47
CA LYS A 114 4.58 46.01 -3.28
C LYS A 114 5.37 44.71 -3.42
N LYS A 115 5.63 44.28 -4.66
CA LYS A 115 6.45 43.10 -4.98
C LYS A 115 7.94 43.45 -4.94
N ASN A 116 8.76 42.63 -4.27
CA ASN A 116 10.22 42.75 -4.29
C ASN A 116 10.85 41.86 -5.39
N GLU A 117 12.18 41.87 -5.49
CA GLU A 117 12.93 41.13 -6.52
C GLU A 117 12.82 39.60 -6.42
N PHE A 118 12.47 39.07 -5.25
CA PHE A 118 12.30 37.64 -4.98
C PHE A 118 10.83 37.18 -5.12
N GLY A 119 9.94 38.07 -5.58
CA GLY A 119 8.53 37.75 -5.75
C GLY A 119 7.72 37.72 -4.45
N VAL A 120 8.23 38.37 -3.39
CA VAL A 120 7.50 38.57 -2.14
C VAL A 120 6.75 39.89 -2.20
N PHE A 121 5.45 39.87 -1.91
CA PHE A 121 4.60 41.03 -1.77
C PHE A 121 4.56 41.51 -0.34
N GLU A 122 4.67 42.83 -0.13
CA GLU A 122 4.67 43.44 1.20
C GLU A 122 3.72 44.64 1.28
N LEU A 123 3.07 44.79 2.43
CA LEU A 123 2.22 45.94 2.77
C LEU A 123 2.36 46.26 4.26
N THR A 124 2.26 47.53 4.62
CA THR A 124 2.08 47.97 6.01
C THR A 124 0.90 48.92 6.07
N ILE A 125 -0.10 48.58 6.88
CA ILE A 125 -1.33 49.33 7.07
C ILE A 125 -1.18 50.16 8.34
N PRO A 126 -1.28 51.49 8.29
CA PRO A 126 -1.17 52.33 9.48
C PRO A 126 -2.34 52.06 10.44
N PRO A 127 -2.18 52.34 11.75
CA PRO A 127 -3.30 52.26 12.68
C PRO A 127 -4.41 53.24 12.29
N THR A 128 -5.63 52.97 12.76
CA THR A 128 -6.77 53.88 12.64
C THR A 128 -6.48 55.23 13.32
N ALA A 129 -7.28 56.26 13.00
CA ALA A 129 -7.16 57.59 13.64
C ALA A 129 -7.24 57.55 15.18
N ASN A 130 -7.87 56.51 15.75
CA ASN A 130 -7.97 56.28 17.19
C ASN A 130 -6.80 55.45 17.77
N GLY A 131 -5.76 55.18 16.98
CA GLY A 131 -4.58 54.41 17.38
C GLY A 131 -4.78 52.90 17.49
N GLN A 132 -5.92 52.36 17.03
CA GLN A 132 -6.22 50.92 17.03
C GLN A 132 -5.77 50.24 15.73
N PRO A 133 -5.49 48.93 15.72
CA PRO A 133 -5.20 48.18 14.49
C PRO A 133 -6.29 48.36 13.44
N ALA A 134 -5.90 48.56 12.18
CA ALA A 134 -6.83 48.85 11.08
C ALA A 134 -7.71 47.66 10.67
N ILE A 135 -7.25 46.43 10.91
CA ILE A 135 -8.02 45.20 10.69
C ILE A 135 -8.52 44.74 12.06
N PRO A 136 -9.85 44.70 12.30
CA PRO A 136 -10.40 44.20 13.55
C PRO A 136 -10.07 42.73 13.79
N HIS A 137 -9.90 42.34 15.06
CA HIS A 137 -9.75 40.93 15.44
C HIS A 137 -10.93 40.10 14.90
N ASN A 138 -10.62 38.91 14.39
CA ASN A 138 -11.56 37.91 13.88
C ASN A 138 -12.39 38.34 12.65
N SER A 139 -12.01 39.43 11.96
CA SER A 139 -12.60 39.80 10.66
C SER A 139 -12.07 38.91 9.53
N LYS A 140 -12.87 38.73 8.47
CA LYS A 140 -12.48 37.95 7.29
C LYS A 140 -11.46 38.72 6.45
N ILE A 141 -10.47 38.01 5.92
CA ILE A 141 -9.43 38.54 5.03
C ILE A 141 -9.09 37.53 3.93
N LYS A 142 -8.59 38.03 2.78
CA LYS A 142 -7.95 37.25 1.71
C LYS A 142 -6.85 38.08 1.03
N ILE A 143 -5.93 37.40 0.37
CA ILE A 143 -5.06 38.05 -0.62
C ILE A 143 -5.72 37.91 -2.00
N SER A 144 -5.80 39.01 -2.73
CA SER A 144 -6.30 39.06 -4.11
C SER A 144 -5.13 39.32 -5.05
N MET A 145 -4.95 38.48 -6.06
CA MET A 145 -3.77 38.49 -6.95
C MET A 145 -4.17 38.51 -8.42
N GLU A 146 -3.51 39.34 -9.21
CA GLU A 146 -3.63 39.38 -10.68
C GLU A 146 -2.59 38.44 -11.29
N LEU A 147 -3.04 37.42 -12.00
CA LEU A 147 -2.20 36.45 -12.69
C LEU A 147 -1.69 37.00 -14.04
N PRO A 148 -0.65 36.40 -14.64
CA PRO A 148 -0.18 36.78 -15.98
C PRO A 148 -1.21 36.69 -17.09
N THR A 149 -2.26 35.88 -16.90
CA THR A 149 -3.41 35.77 -17.81
C THR A 149 -4.35 36.97 -17.76
N GLY A 150 -4.20 37.87 -16.78
CA GLY A 150 -5.12 38.97 -16.49
C GLY A 150 -6.28 38.60 -15.55
N GLU A 151 -6.38 37.33 -15.16
CA GLU A 151 -7.37 36.85 -14.18
C GLU A 151 -7.01 37.30 -12.76
N TRP A 152 -8.03 37.63 -11.96
CA TRP A 152 -7.86 37.89 -10.53
C TRP A 152 -8.30 36.68 -9.71
N VAL A 153 -7.41 36.20 -8.85
CA VAL A 153 -7.67 35.08 -7.93
C VAL A 153 -7.62 35.54 -6.49
N ASP A 154 -8.53 35.02 -5.66
CA ASP A 154 -8.53 35.26 -4.22
C ASP A 154 -8.09 33.97 -3.49
N ARG A 155 -7.18 34.11 -2.52
CA ARG A 155 -6.61 33.00 -1.74
C ARG A 155 -6.57 33.31 -0.25
N LEU A 156 -6.57 32.26 0.57
CA LEU A 156 -6.25 32.40 1.99
C LEU A 156 -4.74 32.60 2.14
N PRO A 157 -4.26 33.58 2.93
CA PRO A 157 -2.82 33.77 3.14
C PRO A 157 -2.13 32.47 3.58
N ALA A 158 -1.01 32.09 2.98
CA ALA A 158 -0.37 30.80 3.22
C ALA A 158 0.09 30.63 4.69
N TRP A 159 0.33 31.75 5.36
CA TRP A 159 0.79 31.87 6.75
C TRP A 159 -0.32 32.25 7.73
N ILE A 160 -1.59 32.04 7.36
CA ILE A 160 -2.73 32.39 8.21
C ILE A 160 -2.75 31.53 9.49
N LYS A 161 -3.04 32.17 10.63
CA LYS A 161 -3.06 31.52 11.96
C LYS A 161 -4.41 30.93 12.36
N TYR A 162 -5.48 31.34 11.67
CA TYR A 162 -6.82 30.87 11.95
C TYR A 162 -7.73 31.04 10.73
N VAL A 163 -8.55 30.02 10.49
CA VAL A 163 -9.57 30.02 9.44
C VAL A 163 -10.88 29.51 10.04
N THR A 164 -12.01 29.74 9.39
CA THR A 164 -13.30 29.18 9.83
C THR A 164 -14.15 28.84 8.63
N GLN A 165 -15.06 27.88 8.78
CA GLN A 165 -16.03 27.51 7.75
C GLN A 165 -17.45 27.82 8.21
N ASP A 166 -18.25 28.38 7.32
CA ASP A 166 -19.70 28.50 7.49
C ASP A 166 -20.42 27.77 6.36
N LEU A 167 -20.80 26.52 6.64
CA LEU A 167 -21.46 25.63 5.67
C LEU A 167 -22.80 26.17 5.16
N SER A 168 -23.42 27.15 5.84
CA SER A 168 -24.63 27.80 5.35
C SER A 168 -24.37 28.81 4.22
N VAL A 169 -23.12 29.25 4.06
CA VAL A 169 -22.69 30.26 3.09
C VAL A 169 -21.84 29.65 1.98
N SER A 170 -20.81 28.87 2.35
CA SER A 170 -19.86 28.28 1.41
C SER A 170 -19.20 27.02 1.98
N PRO A 171 -18.92 26.01 1.14
CA PRO A 171 -18.07 24.91 1.55
C PRO A 171 -16.59 25.30 1.74
N ALA A 172 -16.14 26.45 1.24
CA ALA A 172 -14.75 26.91 1.40
C ALA A 172 -14.53 27.59 2.76
N TYR A 173 -13.30 27.52 3.27
CA TYR A 173 -12.90 28.27 4.47
C TYR A 173 -12.65 29.75 4.20
N ASP A 174 -12.83 30.57 5.23
CA ASP A 174 -12.45 31.97 5.28
C ASP A 174 -11.31 32.19 6.27
N ALA A 175 -10.28 32.94 5.86
CA ALA A 175 -9.20 33.35 6.75
C ALA A 175 -9.66 34.43 7.74
N ARG A 176 -9.25 34.27 9.00
CA ARG A 176 -9.58 35.18 10.10
C ARG A 176 -8.33 35.87 10.59
N PHE A 177 -8.39 37.20 10.69
CA PHE A 177 -7.30 37.94 11.30
C PHE A 177 -7.25 37.69 12.82
N TRP A 178 -6.37 36.79 13.25
CA TRP A 178 -6.28 36.37 14.64
C TRP A 178 -5.33 37.24 15.46
N ASN A 179 -5.84 38.35 15.99
CA ASN A 179 -5.14 39.23 16.93
C ASN A 179 -5.99 39.50 18.20
N PRO A 180 -6.20 38.50 19.08
CA PRO A 180 -7.09 38.63 20.23
C PRO A 180 -6.65 39.78 21.16
N PRO A 181 -7.59 40.50 21.80
CA PRO A 181 -7.25 41.53 22.77
C PRO A 181 -6.49 40.94 23.96
N ALA A 182 -5.75 41.78 24.70
CA ALA A 182 -4.91 41.32 25.81
C ALA A 182 -5.69 40.57 26.92
N THR A 183 -7.01 40.80 27.03
CA THR A 183 -7.91 40.11 27.96
C THR A 183 -8.27 38.69 27.54
N GLU A 184 -8.15 38.36 26.25
CA GLU A 184 -8.52 37.07 25.67
C GLU A 184 -7.30 36.26 25.22
N LYS A 185 -6.13 36.89 25.11
CA LYS A 185 -4.87 36.22 24.79
C LYS A 185 -4.41 35.30 25.93
N TYR A 186 -4.19 34.03 25.61
CA TYR A 186 -3.67 33.06 26.56
C TYR A 186 -2.20 33.35 26.88
N THR A 187 -1.84 33.18 28.15
CA THR A 187 -0.46 33.25 28.62
C THR A 187 -0.13 31.95 29.34
N PHE A 188 0.87 31.23 28.82
CA PHE A 188 1.36 29.98 29.41
C PHE A 188 1.82 30.21 30.85
N LYS A 189 1.40 29.31 31.75
CA LYS A 189 1.65 29.39 33.20
C LYS A 189 2.66 28.36 33.64
N TYR A 190 2.79 27.25 32.92
CA TYR A 190 3.64 26.13 33.29
C TYR A 190 4.83 26.00 32.33
N PRO A 191 6.01 25.60 32.83
CA PRO A 191 7.13 25.27 31.97
C PRO A 191 6.88 23.92 31.28
N ARG A 192 7.55 23.73 30.14
CA ARG A 192 7.62 22.43 29.45
C ARG A 192 8.14 21.34 30.41
N PRO A 193 7.55 20.14 30.39
CA PRO A 193 8.05 18.99 31.14
C PRO A 193 9.44 18.57 30.64
N LYS A 194 10.20 17.88 31.49
CA LYS A 194 11.47 17.27 31.07
C LYS A 194 11.22 16.07 30.17
N ARG A 195 12.15 15.79 29.26
CA ARG A 195 12.09 14.59 28.42
C ARG A 195 12.03 13.34 29.30
N PRO A 196 11.01 12.48 29.17
CA PRO A 196 10.92 11.25 29.94
C PRO A 196 11.99 10.26 29.49
N ALA A 197 12.44 9.39 30.41
CA ALA A 197 13.43 8.35 30.10
C ALA A 197 12.93 7.37 29.02
N SER A 198 11.64 7.01 29.08
CA SER A 198 10.90 6.24 28.10
C SER A 198 9.57 6.92 27.78
N VAL A 199 9.13 6.83 26.53
CA VAL A 199 7.86 7.42 26.07
C VAL A 199 6.73 6.39 26.19
N ARG A 200 5.68 6.76 26.90
CA ARG A 200 4.38 6.06 26.95
C ARG A 200 3.36 7.02 26.38
N VAL A 201 3.11 6.84 25.09
CA VAL A 201 2.37 7.75 24.22
C VAL A 201 0.89 7.37 24.22
N TYR A 202 0.03 8.33 24.54
CA TYR A 202 -1.40 8.26 24.29
C TYR A 202 -1.71 9.04 23.01
N GLU A 203 -2.01 8.33 21.93
CA GLU A 203 -2.38 8.92 20.65
C GLU A 203 -3.87 9.28 20.67
N ALA A 204 -4.19 10.54 20.38
CA ALA A 204 -5.55 11.06 20.54
C ALA A 204 -5.92 12.07 19.45
N HIS A 205 -7.22 12.10 19.12
CA HIS A 205 -7.80 13.05 18.19
C HIS A 205 -8.92 13.84 18.90
N VAL A 206 -8.69 15.14 19.11
CA VAL A 206 -9.55 16.01 19.92
C VAL A 206 -11.03 15.90 19.53
N GLY A 207 -11.34 15.90 18.23
CA GLY A 207 -12.73 15.94 17.76
C GLY A 207 -13.59 14.72 18.06
N ILE A 208 -13.00 13.56 18.38
CA ILE A 208 -13.74 12.32 18.65
C ILE A 208 -13.69 11.93 20.14
N SER A 209 -12.97 12.67 20.98
CA SER A 209 -12.72 12.32 22.38
C SER A 209 -13.88 12.62 23.33
N SER A 210 -15.12 12.34 22.91
CA SER A 210 -16.30 12.34 23.77
C SER A 210 -17.31 11.30 23.27
N PRO A 211 -18.29 10.89 24.11
CA PRO A 211 -19.34 9.97 23.68
C PRO A 211 -20.43 10.65 22.84
N GLU A 212 -20.39 11.98 22.69
CA GLU A 212 -21.39 12.77 21.99
C GLU A 212 -21.24 12.65 20.46
N LEU A 213 -22.35 12.74 19.73
CA LEU A 213 -22.39 12.61 18.26
C LEU A 213 -22.03 13.93 17.55
N ARG A 214 -20.89 14.53 17.91
CA ARG A 214 -20.42 15.80 17.35
C ARG A 214 -18.91 15.94 17.51
N VAL A 215 -18.36 16.96 16.84
CA VAL A 215 -16.97 17.38 17.07
C VAL A 215 -16.82 17.89 18.51
N THR A 216 -15.87 17.29 19.23
CA THR A 216 -15.49 17.66 20.59
C THR A 216 -14.47 18.81 20.57
N THR A 217 -14.51 19.68 21.58
CA THR A 217 -13.68 20.90 21.63
C THR A 217 -12.37 20.71 22.42
N TYR A 218 -11.40 21.60 22.21
CA TYR A 218 -10.15 21.63 22.99
C TYR A 218 -10.39 21.74 24.49
N LYS A 219 -11.36 22.57 24.90
CA LYS A 219 -11.72 22.74 26.33
C LYS A 219 -12.31 21.48 26.94
N GLU A 220 -13.14 20.78 26.18
CA GLU A 220 -13.70 19.50 26.62
C GLU A 220 -12.60 18.47 26.80
N PHE A 221 -11.72 18.31 25.79
CA PHE A 221 -10.56 17.43 25.89
C PHE A 221 -9.68 17.75 27.09
N THR A 222 -9.38 19.03 27.30
CA THR A 222 -8.59 19.52 28.44
C THR A 222 -9.19 19.10 29.78
N LYS A 223 -10.51 19.18 29.90
CA LYS A 223 -11.24 18.88 31.13
C LYS A 223 -11.42 17.39 31.37
N THR A 224 -11.65 16.59 30.33
CA THR A 224 -12.06 15.19 30.45
C THR A 224 -10.91 14.21 30.17
N MET A 225 -10.14 14.43 29.11
CA MET A 225 -9.12 13.48 28.65
C MET A 225 -7.80 13.63 29.38
N LEU A 226 -7.29 14.85 29.61
CA LEU A 226 -5.99 15.02 30.28
C LEU A 226 -5.92 14.34 31.66
N PRO A 227 -6.93 14.47 32.55
CA PRO A 227 -6.92 13.74 33.82
C PRO A 227 -6.93 12.21 33.65
N ARG A 228 -7.67 11.71 32.65
CA ARG A 228 -7.75 10.27 32.33
C ARG A 228 -6.41 9.74 31.86
N ILE A 229 -5.78 10.41 30.91
CA ILE A 229 -4.48 10.04 30.34
C ILE A 229 -3.41 9.99 31.44
N ARG A 230 -3.40 11.01 32.31
CA ARG A 230 -2.51 11.06 33.49
C ARG A 230 -2.75 9.87 34.41
N ASP A 231 -4.00 9.58 34.74
CA ASP A 231 -4.33 8.50 35.69
C ASP A 231 -3.95 7.12 35.15
N LEU A 232 -4.11 6.91 33.84
CA LEU A 232 -3.66 5.70 33.12
C LEU A 232 -2.13 5.54 33.11
N GLY A 233 -1.36 6.57 33.43
CA GLY A 233 0.11 6.51 33.56
C GLY A 233 0.89 6.82 32.28
N TYR A 234 0.22 7.32 31.23
CA TYR A 234 0.89 7.86 30.04
C TYR A 234 1.58 9.18 30.38
N ASN A 235 2.73 9.43 29.76
CA ASN A 235 3.57 10.61 30.00
C ASN A 235 3.79 11.47 28.74
N VAL A 236 3.31 10.99 27.59
CA VAL A 236 3.33 11.70 26.32
C VAL A 236 1.94 11.61 25.68
N ILE A 237 1.47 12.70 25.08
CA ILE A 237 0.29 12.71 24.19
C ILE A 237 0.78 12.94 22.76
N GLN A 238 0.34 12.11 21.82
CA GLN A 238 0.45 12.40 20.39
C GLN A 238 -0.88 13.00 19.94
N LEU A 239 -0.87 14.29 19.58
CA LEU A 239 -2.07 15.04 19.24
C LEU A 239 -2.24 15.09 17.71
N MET A 240 -3.21 14.33 17.20
CA MET A 240 -3.51 14.21 15.78
C MET A 240 -4.42 15.34 15.28
N ALA A 241 -4.40 15.57 13.98
CA ALA A 241 -5.35 16.43 13.25
C ALA A 241 -5.43 17.89 13.74
N ILE A 242 -4.34 18.45 14.25
CA ILE A 242 -4.31 19.85 14.72
C ILE A 242 -4.06 20.85 13.60
N MET A 243 -3.18 20.53 12.65
CA MET A 243 -3.00 21.35 11.45
C MET A 243 -4.32 21.38 10.68
N GLU A 244 -4.75 22.57 10.28
CA GLU A 244 -6.09 22.74 9.71
C GLU A 244 -6.23 21.99 8.37
N HIS A 245 -7.31 21.22 8.29
CA HIS A 245 -7.63 20.33 7.18
C HIS A 245 -9.11 20.49 6.83
N ALA A 246 -9.45 20.76 5.58
CA ALA A 246 -10.83 21.03 5.19
C ALA A 246 -11.69 19.75 5.20
N TYR A 247 -11.09 18.59 4.88
CA TYR A 247 -11.78 17.30 4.86
C TYR A 247 -11.63 16.57 6.19
N TYR A 248 -12.66 16.59 7.05
CA TYR A 248 -12.59 16.01 8.40
C TYR A 248 -12.31 14.50 8.39
N ALA A 249 -12.85 13.77 7.43
CA ALA A 249 -12.61 12.33 7.28
C ALA A 249 -11.21 11.98 6.73
N SER A 250 -10.37 12.96 6.40
CA SER A 250 -8.93 12.73 6.17
C SER A 250 -8.17 12.40 7.45
N PHE A 251 -8.83 12.53 8.60
CA PHE A 251 -8.23 12.32 9.92
C PHE A 251 -7.05 13.26 10.23
N GLY A 252 -6.98 14.40 9.53
CA GLY A 252 -5.90 15.38 9.67
C GLY A 252 -4.83 15.33 8.58
N TYR A 253 -4.81 14.28 7.75
CA TYR A 253 -3.75 14.09 6.77
C TYR A 253 -3.85 15.03 5.55
N GLN A 254 -5.05 15.52 5.22
CA GLN A 254 -5.25 16.46 4.10
C GLN A 254 -5.12 17.91 4.57
N VAL A 255 -3.90 18.37 4.86
CA VAL A 255 -3.65 19.72 5.40
C VAL A 255 -3.86 20.79 4.34
N ASN A 256 -4.60 21.84 4.74
CA ASN A 256 -4.91 23.02 3.93
C ASN A 256 -4.10 24.24 4.37
N ASN A 257 -4.10 24.54 5.68
CA ASN A 257 -3.51 25.75 6.25
C ASN A 257 -2.51 25.37 7.36
N PHE A 258 -1.23 25.35 7.01
CA PHE A 258 -0.17 24.75 7.84
C PHE A 258 0.08 25.47 9.16
N PHE A 259 -0.23 26.77 9.24
CA PHE A 259 -0.03 27.60 10.43
C PHE A 259 -1.32 27.81 11.24
N ALA A 260 -2.44 27.19 10.83
CA ALA A 260 -3.71 27.32 11.50
C ALA A 260 -3.99 26.09 12.38
N ALA A 261 -4.26 26.33 13.66
CA ALA A 261 -4.85 25.31 14.53
C ALA A 261 -6.30 25.06 14.11
N SER A 262 -6.69 23.79 13.99
CA SER A 262 -7.99 23.43 13.43
C SER A 262 -9.13 24.08 14.20
N SER A 263 -9.91 24.86 13.48
CA SER A 263 -10.99 25.68 14.01
C SER A 263 -12.20 24.88 14.47
N ARG A 264 -12.31 23.61 14.05
CA ARG A 264 -13.38 22.71 14.48
C ARG A 264 -13.43 22.50 15.99
N TYR A 265 -12.27 22.50 16.64
CA TYR A 265 -12.18 22.19 18.06
C TYR A 265 -12.19 23.46 18.93
N GLY A 266 -12.06 24.65 18.33
CA GLY A 266 -12.07 25.93 19.03
C GLY A 266 -11.03 26.92 18.49
N PRO A 267 -10.91 28.10 19.12
CA PRO A 267 -9.88 29.08 18.78
C PRO A 267 -8.46 28.64 19.20
N PRO A 268 -7.41 29.23 18.62
CA PRO A 268 -6.01 28.98 18.97
C PRO A 268 -5.69 29.05 20.47
N GLU A 269 -6.34 29.95 21.20
CA GLU A 269 -6.11 30.13 22.63
C GLU A 269 -6.55 28.92 23.47
N ASP A 270 -7.57 28.18 23.01
CA ASP A 270 -8.04 26.97 23.69
C ASP A 270 -7.05 25.79 23.50
N LEU A 271 -6.34 25.74 22.37
CA LEU A 271 -5.25 24.77 22.17
C LEU A 271 -4.03 25.09 23.06
N LYS A 272 -3.69 26.38 23.21
CA LYS A 272 -2.64 26.79 24.16
C LYS A 272 -3.00 26.39 25.59
N GLU A 273 -4.26 26.57 25.99
CA GLU A 273 -4.75 26.12 27.29
C GLU A 273 -4.63 24.60 27.48
N LEU A 274 -4.95 23.82 26.44
CA LEU A 274 -4.80 22.36 26.46
C LEU A 274 -3.34 21.95 26.71
N VAL A 275 -2.40 22.50 25.94
CA VAL A 275 -0.97 22.16 26.07
C VAL A 275 -0.43 22.59 27.44
N ASP A 276 -0.72 23.82 27.89
CA ASP A 276 -0.28 24.32 29.19
C ASP A 276 -0.86 23.49 30.36
N THR A 277 -2.11 23.03 30.22
CA THR A 277 -2.75 22.16 31.22
C THR A 277 -2.09 20.78 31.24
N ALA A 278 -1.74 20.21 30.08
CA ALA A 278 -0.99 18.96 30.01
C ALA A 278 0.40 19.09 30.67
N HIS A 279 1.08 20.21 30.44
CA HIS A 279 2.36 20.53 31.09
C HIS A 279 2.23 20.63 32.62
N SER A 280 1.14 21.22 33.13
CA SER A 280 0.84 21.25 34.56
C SER A 280 0.72 19.86 35.21
N MET A 281 0.41 18.86 34.39
CA MET A 281 0.31 17.45 34.78
C MET A 281 1.61 16.66 34.56
N GLY A 282 2.64 17.29 34.02
CA GLY A 282 3.92 16.67 33.68
C GLY A 282 3.88 15.83 32.40
N ILE A 283 2.91 16.07 31.52
CA ILE A 283 2.70 15.33 30.27
C ILE A 283 3.32 16.11 29.12
N VAL A 284 4.21 15.46 28.36
CA VAL A 284 4.76 15.95 27.09
C VAL A 284 3.67 15.91 26.02
N VAL A 285 3.57 16.93 25.17
CA VAL A 285 2.61 16.96 24.06
C VAL A 285 3.34 17.05 22.73
N LEU A 286 3.20 16.03 21.89
CA LEU A 286 3.71 15.98 20.53
C LEU A 286 2.60 16.34 19.54
N LEU A 287 2.97 16.98 18.45
CA LEU A 287 2.07 17.31 17.34
C LEU A 287 2.33 16.40 16.14
N ASP A 288 1.28 15.96 15.46
CA ASP A 288 1.37 15.40 14.11
C ASP A 288 1.70 16.50 13.09
N VAL A 289 2.82 16.34 12.41
CA VAL A 289 3.27 17.22 11.34
C VAL A 289 3.20 16.49 10.02
N VAL A 290 2.27 16.95 9.18
CA VAL A 290 2.07 16.42 7.83
C VAL A 290 2.80 17.30 6.84
N HIS A 291 4.11 17.09 6.74
CA HIS A 291 4.96 17.76 5.74
C HIS A 291 5.28 16.88 4.53
N SER A 292 4.71 15.68 4.46
CA SER A 292 4.88 14.76 3.33
C SER A 292 4.12 15.21 2.07
N HIS A 293 2.98 15.87 2.24
CA HIS A 293 2.12 16.35 1.16
C HIS A 293 1.22 17.50 1.64
N ALA A 294 0.46 18.09 0.72
CA ALA A 294 -0.59 19.05 1.00
C ALA A 294 -1.88 18.71 0.23
N SER A 295 -3.02 19.16 0.74
CA SER A 295 -4.29 19.03 0.03
C SER A 295 -4.26 19.68 -1.36
N LYS A 296 -4.94 19.06 -2.33
CA LYS A 296 -5.12 19.63 -3.67
C LYS A 296 -6.11 20.80 -3.73
N ASN A 297 -6.73 21.18 -2.60
CA ASN A 297 -7.67 22.29 -2.54
C ASN A 297 -7.01 23.62 -2.95
N VAL A 298 -7.63 24.32 -3.91
CA VAL A 298 -7.14 25.60 -4.46
C VAL A 298 -7.70 26.81 -3.73
N LEU A 299 -8.99 26.80 -3.35
CA LEU A 299 -9.65 27.99 -2.78
C LEU A 299 -9.26 28.25 -1.32
N ASP A 300 -9.07 27.18 -0.56
CA ASP A 300 -8.82 27.21 0.87
C ASP A 300 -7.58 26.42 1.31
N GLY A 301 -6.73 26.05 0.35
CA GLY A 301 -5.46 25.36 0.58
C GLY A 301 -4.29 26.05 -0.12
N LEU A 302 -3.13 25.40 -0.07
CA LEU A 302 -1.87 25.91 -0.62
C LEU A 302 -1.71 25.62 -2.13
N ASN A 303 -2.56 24.77 -2.71
CA ASN A 303 -2.49 24.40 -4.13
C ASN A 303 -2.79 25.59 -5.04
N GLU A 304 -2.00 25.76 -6.11
CA GLU A 304 -2.17 26.85 -7.10
C GLU A 304 -2.34 28.23 -6.46
N PHE A 305 -1.57 28.47 -5.40
CA PHE A 305 -1.65 29.69 -4.60
C PHE A 305 -1.40 30.93 -5.47
N ASP A 306 -0.28 30.99 -6.19
CA ASP A 306 0.02 32.06 -7.17
C ASP A 306 -0.44 31.75 -8.61
N GLY A 307 -1.38 30.80 -8.75
CA GLY A 307 -1.90 30.32 -10.04
C GLY A 307 -0.99 29.34 -10.77
N THR A 308 0.13 28.92 -10.17
CA THR A 308 1.00 27.88 -10.72
C THR A 308 0.92 26.58 -9.94
N ASP A 309 1.16 25.46 -10.60
CA ASP A 309 1.23 24.17 -9.92
C ASP A 309 2.56 23.99 -9.15
N HIS A 310 3.60 24.77 -9.38
CA HIS A 310 4.98 24.48 -8.94
C HIS A 310 5.60 25.49 -7.98
N GLN A 311 4.81 26.38 -7.36
CA GLN A 311 5.30 27.34 -6.37
C GLN A 311 5.87 26.63 -5.13
N TYR A 312 4.99 26.07 -4.29
CA TYR A 312 5.39 25.32 -3.09
C TYR A 312 5.71 23.85 -3.40
N PHE A 313 5.32 23.38 -4.58
CA PHE A 313 5.31 21.98 -4.98
C PHE A 313 6.21 21.75 -6.19
N HIS A 314 6.50 20.50 -6.52
CA HIS A 314 7.09 20.19 -7.81
C HIS A 314 6.08 20.40 -8.96
N GLU A 315 6.59 20.64 -10.16
CA GLU A 315 5.78 20.77 -11.38
C GLU A 315 5.31 19.40 -11.90
N GLY A 316 4.12 19.36 -12.48
CA GLY A 316 3.63 18.20 -13.22
C GLY A 316 3.48 16.94 -12.36
N PRO A 317 3.75 15.74 -12.91
CA PRO A 317 3.56 14.47 -12.21
C PRO A 317 4.42 14.33 -10.93
N LYS A 318 5.65 14.88 -10.91
CA LYS A 318 6.52 14.82 -9.72
C LYS A 318 5.88 15.54 -8.51
N GLY A 319 5.04 16.53 -8.76
CA GLY A 319 4.34 17.29 -7.73
C GLY A 319 3.00 16.73 -7.29
N LYS A 320 2.66 15.49 -7.69
CA LYS A 320 1.37 14.86 -7.41
C LYS A 320 1.57 13.48 -6.80
N HIS A 321 0.84 13.19 -5.72
CA HIS A 321 0.78 11.87 -5.13
C HIS A 321 -0.49 11.18 -5.59
N GLU A 322 -0.40 10.24 -6.53
CA GLU A 322 -1.58 9.66 -7.22
C GLU A 322 -2.53 8.94 -6.26
N LEU A 323 -2.00 8.13 -5.33
CA LEU A 323 -2.81 7.35 -4.39
C LEU A 323 -3.55 8.22 -3.36
N TRP A 324 -2.94 9.35 -2.97
CA TRP A 324 -3.51 10.25 -1.95
C TRP A 324 -4.19 11.46 -2.58
N ASP A 325 -4.18 11.58 -3.91
CA ASP A 325 -4.80 12.69 -4.64
C ASP A 325 -4.36 14.07 -4.10
N SER A 326 -3.05 14.22 -3.90
CA SER A 326 -2.42 15.32 -3.12
C SER A 326 -1.24 15.97 -3.84
N ARG A 327 -0.77 17.12 -3.34
CA ARG A 327 0.42 17.84 -3.84
C ARG A 327 1.68 17.51 -3.06
N LEU A 328 2.83 17.42 -3.74
CA LEU A 328 4.13 17.08 -3.13
C LEU A 328 5.09 18.28 -3.14
N PHE A 329 5.65 18.59 -1.96
CA PHE A 329 6.52 19.75 -1.76
C PHE A 329 7.81 19.69 -2.60
N ASN A 330 8.27 20.87 -3.03
CA ASN A 330 9.61 21.02 -3.58
C ASN A 330 10.60 21.36 -2.47
N TYR A 331 11.07 20.33 -1.75
CA TYR A 331 11.97 20.50 -0.60
C TYR A 331 13.30 21.18 -0.95
N GLY A 332 13.72 21.14 -2.22
CA GLY A 332 14.93 21.81 -2.71
C GLY A 332 14.79 23.33 -2.87
N HIS A 333 13.59 23.91 -2.71
CA HIS A 333 13.36 25.33 -2.89
C HIS A 333 13.55 26.15 -1.59
N HIS A 334 14.22 27.31 -1.67
CA HIS A 334 14.59 28.12 -0.50
C HIS A 334 13.38 28.59 0.32
N GLU A 335 12.34 29.11 -0.33
CA GLU A 335 11.13 29.57 0.38
C GLU A 335 10.26 28.41 0.88
N VAL A 336 10.33 27.22 0.27
CA VAL A 336 9.64 26.02 0.78
C VAL A 336 10.36 25.52 2.04
N MET A 337 11.69 25.50 2.03
CA MET A 337 12.51 25.22 3.21
C MET A 337 12.20 26.21 4.33
N ARG A 338 12.09 27.52 4.01
CA ARG A 338 11.70 28.54 4.99
C ARG A 338 10.32 28.26 5.56
N PHE A 339 9.32 27.98 4.70
CA PHE A 339 7.95 27.69 5.10
C PHE A 339 7.87 26.51 6.06
N LEU A 340 8.45 25.36 5.69
CA LEU A 340 8.37 24.13 6.48
C LEU A 340 9.17 24.20 7.78
N LEU A 341 10.41 24.74 7.76
CA LEU A 341 11.20 24.92 8.99
C LEU A 341 10.58 25.95 9.93
N SER A 342 9.99 27.02 9.37
CA SER A 342 9.27 28.00 10.18
C SER A 342 7.96 27.46 10.73
N ASN A 343 7.34 26.49 10.07
CA ASN A 343 6.15 25.82 10.59
C ASN A 343 6.47 25.03 11.86
N LEU A 344 7.55 24.25 11.85
CA LEU A 344 8.03 23.54 13.04
C LEU A 344 8.32 24.52 14.18
N ARG A 345 9.04 25.60 13.89
CA ARG A 345 9.37 26.64 14.87
C ARG A 345 8.13 27.34 15.44
N PHE A 346 7.15 27.63 14.59
CA PHE A 346 5.89 28.24 14.98
C PHE A 346 5.13 27.37 15.97
N TRP A 347 4.98 26.07 15.71
CA TRP A 347 4.30 25.16 16.65
C TRP A 347 5.04 25.02 17.99
N MET A 348 6.38 25.05 17.98
CA MET A 348 7.18 25.05 19.21
C MET A 348 7.01 26.36 20.01
N ASP A 349 7.06 27.52 19.37
CA ASP A 349 7.06 28.81 20.07
C ASP A 349 5.66 29.35 20.41
N GLU A 350 4.67 29.19 19.52
CA GLU A 350 3.33 29.75 19.72
C GLU A 350 2.45 28.86 20.61
N TYR A 351 2.60 27.53 20.48
CA TYR A 351 1.74 26.55 21.15
C TYR A 351 2.47 25.69 22.19
N HIS A 352 3.79 25.82 22.30
CA HIS A 352 4.61 25.09 23.26
C HIS A 352 4.57 23.55 23.11
N PHE A 353 4.31 23.00 21.92
CA PHE A 353 4.47 21.57 21.66
C PHE A 353 5.90 21.12 21.95
N ASP A 354 6.09 19.93 22.49
CA ASP A 354 7.37 19.37 22.97
C ASP A 354 8.10 18.51 21.94
N GLY A 355 7.63 18.53 20.70
CA GLY A 355 8.16 17.74 19.60
C GLY A 355 7.07 17.31 18.63
N PHE A 356 7.43 16.39 17.74
CA PHE A 356 6.60 16.07 16.58
C PHE A 356 6.64 14.59 16.21
N ARG A 357 5.53 14.09 15.67
CA ARG A 357 5.54 12.95 14.76
C ARG A 357 5.48 13.49 13.33
N PHE A 358 6.40 13.05 12.49
CA PHE A 358 6.39 13.35 11.06
C PHE A 358 5.68 12.21 10.34
N ASP A 359 4.55 12.52 9.71
CA ASP A 359 3.68 11.55 9.06
C ASP A 359 4.03 11.36 7.59
N GLY A 360 3.89 10.13 7.09
CA GLY A 360 4.20 9.79 5.71
C GLY A 360 5.69 9.93 5.36
N VAL A 361 6.61 9.71 6.31
CA VAL A 361 8.06 9.80 6.05
C VAL A 361 8.49 8.83 4.94
N THR A 362 7.90 7.64 4.86
CA THR A 362 8.14 6.72 3.73
C THR A 362 7.86 7.38 2.38
N SER A 363 6.76 8.14 2.26
CA SER A 363 6.40 8.85 1.03
C SER A 363 7.41 9.93 0.67
N MET A 364 8.00 10.58 1.70
CA MET A 364 9.06 11.57 1.55
C MET A 364 10.40 10.95 1.15
N LEU A 365 10.76 9.81 1.72
CA LEU A 365 12.08 9.20 1.53
C LEU A 365 12.29 8.67 0.10
N TYR A 366 11.21 8.30 -0.60
CA TYR A 366 11.30 7.63 -1.90
C TYR A 366 10.44 8.30 -2.96
N THR A 367 10.95 8.41 -4.18
CA THR A 367 10.22 8.95 -5.33
C THR A 367 9.08 8.05 -5.82
N HIS A 368 9.09 6.77 -5.41
CA HIS A 368 7.98 5.83 -5.60
C HIS A 368 7.06 5.76 -4.38
N HIS A 369 7.35 6.55 -3.33
CA HIS A 369 6.54 6.72 -2.12
C HIS A 369 6.27 5.45 -1.31
N GLY A 370 7.03 4.37 -1.55
CA GLY A 370 6.75 3.04 -0.99
C GLY A 370 5.56 2.31 -1.63
N ILE A 371 4.91 2.90 -2.64
CA ILE A 371 3.75 2.32 -3.32
C ILE A 371 4.21 1.16 -4.21
N GLY A 372 3.53 0.01 -4.10
CA GLY A 372 3.83 -1.19 -4.89
C GLY A 372 5.25 -1.73 -4.70
N THR A 373 5.96 -1.30 -3.65
CA THR A 373 7.38 -1.62 -3.41
C THR A 373 7.52 -2.37 -2.09
N GLY A 374 8.06 -3.59 -2.13
CA GLY A 374 8.41 -4.34 -0.93
C GLY A 374 9.80 -3.98 -0.42
N PHE A 375 9.96 -3.86 0.89
CA PHE A 375 11.26 -3.68 1.54
C PHE A 375 11.71 -5.00 2.16
N SER A 376 12.70 -5.66 1.55
CA SER A 376 13.21 -6.96 2.01
C SER A 376 14.23 -6.83 3.16
N GLY A 377 14.68 -5.60 3.42
CA GLY A 377 15.81 -5.30 4.31
C GLY A 377 17.15 -5.26 3.57
N GLY A 378 17.15 -5.44 2.24
CA GLY A 378 18.34 -5.25 1.41
C GLY A 378 18.74 -3.79 1.32
N TYR A 379 19.98 -3.44 1.71
CA TYR A 379 20.38 -2.03 1.85
C TYR A 379 20.32 -1.23 0.54
N HIS A 380 20.46 -1.89 -0.60
CA HIS A 380 20.33 -1.28 -1.92
C HIS A 380 18.96 -0.62 -2.17
N GLU A 381 17.90 -1.09 -1.51
CA GLU A 381 16.54 -0.52 -1.58
C GLU A 381 16.47 0.87 -0.92
N TYR A 382 17.29 1.11 0.11
CA TYR A 382 17.30 2.34 0.92
C TYR A 382 18.29 3.41 0.45
N PHE A 383 19.22 3.03 -0.43
CA PHE A 383 20.30 3.88 -0.93
C PHE A 383 20.41 3.86 -2.46
N GLY A 384 19.35 3.40 -3.14
CA GLY A 384 19.25 3.33 -4.60
C GLY A 384 18.80 4.64 -5.26
N ALA A 385 18.50 4.56 -6.57
CA ALA A 385 18.11 5.72 -7.39
C ALA A 385 16.70 6.26 -7.07
N GLY A 386 15.84 5.46 -6.45
CA GLY A 386 14.48 5.86 -6.07
C GLY A 386 14.39 6.67 -4.78
N VAL A 387 15.52 7.09 -4.19
CA VAL A 387 15.57 7.86 -2.94
C VAL A 387 15.51 9.35 -3.23
N ASP A 388 14.62 10.07 -2.55
CA ASP A 388 14.55 11.53 -2.63
C ASP A 388 15.53 12.18 -1.64
N GLU A 389 16.65 12.66 -2.17
CA GLU A 389 17.66 13.33 -1.36
C GLU A 389 17.24 14.73 -0.89
N GLU A 390 16.34 15.42 -1.60
CA GLU A 390 15.90 16.76 -1.21
C GLU A 390 15.03 16.68 0.05
N ALA A 391 14.10 15.71 0.06
CA ALA A 391 13.27 15.42 1.22
C ALA A 391 14.10 14.96 2.43
N ILE A 392 15.08 14.07 2.23
CA ILE A 392 15.97 13.64 3.32
C ILE A 392 16.76 14.82 3.90
N VAL A 393 17.28 15.71 3.05
CA VAL A 393 18.03 16.88 3.51
C VAL A 393 17.11 17.82 4.29
N TYR A 394 15.87 18.03 3.85
CA TYR A 394 14.87 18.76 4.64
C TYR A 394 14.70 18.14 6.04
N LEU A 395 14.51 16.82 6.14
CA LEU A 395 14.36 16.11 7.41
C LEU A 395 15.62 16.22 8.30
N MET A 396 16.82 16.18 7.71
CA MET A 396 18.08 16.41 8.42
C MET A 396 18.14 17.81 9.02
N LEU A 397 17.79 18.84 8.24
CA LEU A 397 17.78 20.24 8.69
C LEU A 397 16.71 20.49 9.75
N ALA A 398 15.53 19.88 9.59
CA ALA A 398 14.44 19.95 10.55
C ALA A 398 14.85 19.38 11.91
N ASN A 399 15.43 18.18 11.92
CA ASN A 399 15.91 17.56 13.16
C ASN A 399 17.08 18.33 13.78
N GLU A 400 18.03 18.82 12.99
CA GLU A 400 19.15 19.63 13.50
C GLU A 400 18.63 20.92 14.16
N LEU A 401 17.73 21.65 13.48
CA LEU A 401 17.07 22.84 14.01
C LEU A 401 16.38 22.57 15.35
N LEU A 402 15.57 21.50 15.41
CA LEU A 402 14.76 21.19 16.59
C LEU A 402 15.64 20.82 17.78
N HIS A 403 16.66 19.98 17.59
CA HIS A 403 17.52 19.55 18.68
C HIS A 403 18.53 20.62 19.13
N GLU A 404 18.94 21.53 18.23
CA GLU A 404 19.80 22.67 18.58
C GLU A 404 19.05 23.67 19.46
N LEU A 405 17.80 23.99 19.11
CA LEU A 405 16.99 25.00 19.81
C LEU A 405 16.25 24.44 21.03
N TYR A 406 15.80 23.19 20.95
CA TYR A 406 14.98 22.52 21.97
C TYR A 406 15.60 21.15 22.31
N PRO A 407 16.64 21.09 23.16
CA PRO A 407 17.35 19.83 23.44
C PRO A 407 16.50 18.71 24.05
N GLU A 408 15.39 19.06 24.69
CA GLU A 408 14.44 18.11 25.29
C GLU A 408 13.36 17.63 24.29
N THR A 409 13.40 18.10 23.04
CA THR A 409 12.44 17.72 21.99
C THR A 409 12.44 16.23 21.73
N ILE A 410 11.30 15.73 21.26
CA ILE A 410 11.14 14.36 20.76
C ILE A 410 10.62 14.40 19.33
N THR A 411 11.33 13.74 18.43
CA THR A 411 10.96 13.61 17.02
C THR A 411 10.71 12.14 16.67
N VAL A 412 9.55 11.84 16.12
CA VAL A 412 9.13 10.49 15.74
C VAL A 412 8.91 10.42 14.23
N ALA A 413 9.50 9.43 13.57
CA ALA A 413 9.25 9.15 12.16
C ALA A 413 8.20 8.05 11.97
N GLU A 414 7.17 8.34 11.17
CA GLU A 414 6.27 7.33 10.62
C GLU A 414 6.87 6.75 9.32
N ASP A 415 7.73 5.74 9.48
CA ASP A 415 8.39 5.05 8.37
C ASP A 415 8.14 3.53 8.43
N VAL A 416 7.48 3.01 7.39
CA VAL A 416 7.23 1.57 7.24
C VAL A 416 8.41 0.86 6.57
N SER A 417 9.22 1.56 5.77
CA SER A 417 10.33 0.94 5.02
C SER A 417 11.42 0.38 5.92
N GLY A 418 11.70 1.08 7.02
CA GLY A 418 12.78 0.76 7.94
C GLY A 418 14.16 1.20 7.49
N MET A 419 14.23 2.43 6.97
CA MET A 419 15.46 3.02 6.50
C MET A 419 16.56 3.02 7.58
N PRO A 420 17.74 2.43 7.29
CA PRO A 420 18.88 2.49 8.20
C PRO A 420 19.32 3.93 8.49
N ALA A 421 19.73 4.19 9.74
CA ALA A 421 20.23 5.49 10.19
C ALA A 421 19.20 6.63 10.17
N LEU A 422 17.91 6.31 10.06
CA LEU A 422 16.83 7.30 10.18
C LEU A 422 16.80 7.91 11.59
N CYS A 423 17.02 7.07 12.62
CA CYS A 423 16.97 7.49 14.02
C CYS A 423 18.35 7.71 14.65
N LEU A 424 19.33 8.17 13.84
CA LEU A 424 20.68 8.50 14.28
C LEU A 424 20.98 9.99 14.00
N PRO A 425 21.80 10.66 14.82
CA PRO A 425 22.09 12.08 14.65
C PRO A 425 22.88 12.39 13.37
N LEU A 426 22.70 13.61 12.86
CA LEU A 426 23.40 14.12 11.68
C LEU A 426 24.93 14.07 11.83
N SER A 427 25.45 14.23 13.04
CA SER A 427 26.89 14.13 13.36
C SER A 427 27.49 12.75 13.05
N LEU A 428 26.67 11.70 13.00
CA LEU A 428 27.06 10.37 12.53
C LEU A 428 26.77 10.16 11.05
N GLY A 429 25.98 11.03 10.42
CA GLY A 429 25.45 10.87 9.06
C GLY A 429 24.03 10.30 9.00
N GLY A 430 23.30 10.26 10.12
CA GLY A 430 21.90 9.88 10.15
C GLY A 430 20.95 11.04 9.85
N VAL A 431 19.64 10.76 9.81
CA VAL A 431 18.60 11.76 9.49
C VAL A 431 18.21 12.61 10.71
N GLY A 432 18.37 12.09 11.92
CA GLY A 432 18.26 12.85 13.17
C GLY A 432 16.99 12.63 14.00
N PHE A 433 16.12 11.69 13.62
CA PHE A 433 14.95 11.36 14.44
C PHE A 433 15.33 10.67 15.76
N ASP A 434 14.51 10.84 16.80
CA ASP A 434 14.70 10.13 18.08
C ASP A 434 14.13 8.71 18.06
N TYR A 435 12.97 8.55 17.42
CA TYR A 435 12.23 7.30 17.36
C TYR A 435 11.65 7.07 15.97
N ARG A 436 11.39 5.81 15.65
CA ARG A 436 10.45 5.43 14.58
C ARG A 436 9.33 4.54 15.11
N LEU A 437 8.21 4.50 14.39
CA LEU A 437 7.12 3.58 14.70
C LEU A 437 7.46 2.13 14.29
N ALA A 438 7.14 1.16 15.15
CA ALA A 438 7.33 -0.27 14.88
C ALA A 438 6.10 -0.87 14.16
N MET A 439 5.86 -0.42 12.93
CA MET A 439 4.61 -0.66 12.19
C MET A 439 4.33 -2.13 11.84
N ALA A 440 5.34 -3.00 11.85
CA ALA A 440 5.16 -4.43 11.58
C ALA A 440 4.48 -5.21 12.74
N ILE A 441 4.43 -4.64 13.95
CA ILE A 441 3.87 -5.31 15.13
C ILE A 441 2.35 -5.48 15.04
N PRO A 442 1.56 -4.41 14.74
CA PRO A 442 0.12 -4.56 14.51
C PRO A 442 -0.23 -5.57 13.43
N ASP A 443 0.44 -5.50 12.27
CA ASP A 443 0.19 -6.40 11.14
C ASP A 443 0.34 -7.87 11.55
N MET A 444 1.37 -8.17 12.35
CA MET A 444 1.56 -9.51 12.90
C MET A 444 0.38 -9.94 13.78
N TRP A 445 -0.07 -9.10 14.71
CA TRP A 445 -1.17 -9.45 15.60
C TRP A 445 -2.48 -9.66 14.86
N ILE A 446 -2.84 -8.74 13.96
CA ILE A 446 -4.05 -8.82 13.14
C ILE A 446 -4.04 -10.09 12.30
N LYS A 447 -2.93 -10.36 11.63
CA LYS A 447 -2.77 -11.56 10.81
C LYS A 447 -2.94 -12.84 11.63
N ILE A 448 -2.27 -12.94 12.78
CA ILE A 448 -2.38 -14.11 13.65
C ILE A 448 -3.82 -14.29 14.15
N LEU A 449 -4.49 -13.20 14.54
CA LEU A 449 -5.88 -13.25 15.00
C LEU A 449 -6.88 -13.58 13.88
N LYS A 450 -6.61 -13.16 12.65
CA LYS A 450 -7.48 -13.37 11.48
C LYS A 450 -7.33 -14.77 10.88
N GLU A 451 -6.12 -15.30 10.87
CA GLU A 451 -5.77 -16.45 10.03
C GLU A 451 -5.37 -17.71 10.80
N LYS A 452 -5.09 -17.61 12.10
CA LYS A 452 -4.53 -18.72 12.90
C LYS A 452 -5.37 -19.00 14.14
N LYS A 453 -5.52 -20.29 14.47
CA LYS A 453 -6.02 -20.71 15.78
C LYS A 453 -4.93 -20.55 16.83
N ASP A 454 -5.32 -20.39 18.10
CA ASP A 454 -4.37 -20.16 19.21
C ASP A 454 -3.28 -21.24 19.31
N GLU A 455 -3.60 -22.50 19.01
CA GLU A 455 -2.63 -23.60 19.04
C GLU A 455 -1.59 -23.52 17.91
N GLU A 456 -1.91 -22.79 16.84
CA GLU A 456 -1.08 -22.60 15.65
C GLU A 456 -0.20 -21.36 15.76
N TRP A 457 -0.30 -20.57 16.85
CA TRP A 457 0.54 -19.40 17.05
C TRP A 457 2.00 -19.82 17.16
N ASP A 458 2.83 -19.26 16.28
CA ASP A 458 4.28 -19.42 16.26
C ASP A 458 4.91 -18.44 17.25
N ILE A 459 5.29 -18.98 18.41
CA ILE A 459 5.84 -18.20 19.52
C ILE A 459 7.20 -17.61 19.14
N GLY A 460 7.99 -18.36 18.38
CA GLY A 460 9.27 -17.94 17.83
C GLY A 460 9.14 -16.74 16.92
N ASN A 461 8.16 -16.76 16.01
CA ASN A 461 7.89 -15.65 15.10
C ASN A 461 7.35 -14.42 15.84
N ILE A 462 6.46 -14.58 16.82
CA ILE A 462 6.01 -13.47 17.67
C ILE A 462 7.19 -12.79 18.36
N CYS A 463 8.05 -13.59 19.00
CA CYS A 463 9.26 -13.09 19.64
C CYS A 463 10.19 -12.42 18.63
N PHE A 464 10.37 -13.00 17.44
CA PHE A 464 11.21 -12.45 16.39
C PHE A 464 10.69 -11.08 15.94
N THR A 465 9.43 -10.94 15.55
CA THR A 465 8.87 -9.67 15.09
C THR A 465 8.99 -8.55 16.12
N LEU A 466 8.73 -8.86 17.41
CA LEU A 466 8.86 -7.88 18.50
C LEU A 466 10.32 -7.47 18.77
N THR A 467 11.29 -8.32 18.42
CA THR A 467 12.72 -8.08 18.67
C THR A 467 13.53 -7.74 17.43
N ASN A 468 12.97 -7.90 16.22
CA ASN A 468 13.65 -7.66 14.96
C ASN A 468 13.72 -6.17 14.64
N ARG A 469 14.63 -5.49 15.34
CA ARG A 469 14.79 -4.03 15.33
C ARG A 469 16.28 -3.70 15.28
N ARG A 470 16.61 -2.51 14.77
CA ARG A 470 18.00 -2.07 14.60
C ARG A 470 18.60 -1.71 15.95
N HIS A 471 19.78 -2.24 16.24
CA HIS A 471 20.48 -1.90 17.48
C HIS A 471 20.95 -0.44 17.45
N GLY A 472 20.65 0.31 18.52
CA GLY A 472 21.02 1.73 18.65
C GLY A 472 20.00 2.72 18.07
N GLU A 473 18.98 2.25 17.36
CA GLU A 473 17.87 3.07 16.86
C GLU A 473 16.60 2.74 17.67
N LYS A 474 16.00 3.75 18.30
CA LYS A 474 14.85 3.53 19.20
C LYS A 474 13.55 3.38 18.41
N THR A 475 12.68 2.51 18.87
CA THR A 475 11.35 2.32 18.26
C THR A 475 10.22 2.46 19.26
N ILE A 476 9.10 3.06 18.85
CA ILE A 476 7.85 3.07 19.61
C ILE A 476 6.99 1.89 19.14
N ALA A 477 6.69 0.98 20.05
CA ALA A 477 5.88 -0.21 19.79
C ALA A 477 4.43 0.00 20.20
N TYR A 478 3.52 -0.59 19.44
CA TYR A 478 2.08 -0.55 19.69
C TYR A 478 1.46 -1.82 19.12
N ALA A 479 0.35 -2.25 19.72
CA ALA A 479 -0.29 -3.51 19.36
C ALA A 479 -1.33 -3.36 18.22
N GLU A 480 -1.89 -2.16 18.09
CA GLU A 480 -2.86 -1.74 17.08
C GLU A 480 -2.78 -0.21 16.93
N SER A 481 -3.04 0.31 15.74
CA SER A 481 -2.99 1.74 15.39
C SER A 481 -4.38 2.37 15.33
N HIS A 482 -4.41 3.66 15.01
CA HIS A 482 -5.62 4.37 14.63
C HIS A 482 -6.20 3.87 13.29
N ASP A 483 -5.40 3.34 12.35
CA ASP A 483 -5.89 2.80 11.08
C ASP A 483 -6.78 1.57 11.29
N GLN A 484 -6.38 0.67 12.19
CA GLN A 484 -7.15 -0.54 12.49
C GLN A 484 -8.39 -0.26 13.33
N ALA A 485 -8.48 0.94 13.89
CA ALA A 485 -9.72 1.42 14.47
C ALA A 485 -10.70 1.92 13.40
N LEU A 486 -10.28 2.22 12.15
CA LEU A 486 -11.15 2.77 11.12
C LEU A 486 -12.12 1.73 10.52
N VAL A 487 -13.19 2.23 9.90
CA VAL A 487 -14.13 1.42 9.13
C VAL A 487 -13.42 0.66 8.00
N GLY A 488 -13.73 -0.64 7.88
CA GLY A 488 -13.07 -1.53 6.92
C GLY A 488 -12.04 -2.45 7.56
N ASP A 489 -11.62 -2.18 8.80
CA ASP A 489 -10.81 -3.08 9.62
C ASP A 489 -11.47 -3.37 10.98
N LYS A 490 -10.79 -4.11 11.87
CA LYS A 490 -11.25 -4.43 13.22
C LYS A 490 -10.15 -4.15 14.25
N SER A 491 -10.53 -3.56 15.38
CA SER A 491 -9.66 -3.49 16.57
C SER A 491 -9.30 -4.89 17.08
N LEU A 492 -8.25 -4.99 17.91
CA LEU A 492 -7.86 -6.25 18.57
C LEU A 492 -9.04 -6.86 19.31
N MET A 493 -9.81 -6.04 20.03
CA MET A 493 -10.96 -6.52 20.80
C MET A 493 -12.09 -7.03 19.89
N MET A 494 -12.34 -6.35 18.76
CA MET A 494 -13.31 -6.81 17.75
C MET A 494 -12.88 -8.12 17.08
N HIS A 495 -11.58 -8.31 16.82
CA HIS A 495 -11.04 -9.58 16.35
C HIS A 495 -11.19 -10.72 17.37
N LEU A 496 -11.05 -10.41 18.66
CA LEU A 496 -11.04 -11.41 19.73
C LEU A 496 -12.45 -11.87 20.14
N CYS A 497 -13.41 -10.96 20.15
CA CYS A 497 -14.73 -11.18 20.75
C CYS A 497 -15.90 -11.02 19.78
N ASP A 498 -15.72 -10.27 18.69
CA ASP A 498 -16.73 -9.97 17.66
C ASP A 498 -18.10 -9.61 18.27
N ALA A 499 -19.19 -10.24 17.82
CA ALA A 499 -20.56 -9.97 18.26
C ALA A 499 -20.79 -10.12 19.77
N GLU A 500 -19.99 -10.93 20.49
CA GLU A 500 -20.20 -11.13 21.93
C GLU A 500 -19.85 -9.88 22.77
N LEU A 501 -19.12 -8.90 22.21
CA LEU A 501 -18.87 -7.63 22.91
C LEU A 501 -20.17 -6.91 23.28
N TYR A 502 -21.19 -7.03 22.43
CA TYR A 502 -22.46 -6.33 22.61
C TYR A 502 -23.39 -7.03 23.61
N SER A 503 -23.25 -8.35 23.78
CA SER A 503 -24.14 -9.15 24.65
C SER A 503 -23.51 -9.54 25.99
N ASN A 504 -22.19 -9.72 26.03
CA ASN A 504 -21.49 -10.38 27.13
C ASN A 504 -20.38 -9.52 27.77
N MET A 505 -20.38 -8.20 27.56
CA MET A 505 -19.50 -7.29 28.32
C MET A 505 -20.08 -6.80 29.66
N SER A 506 -21.27 -7.28 30.06
CA SER A 506 -21.82 -6.99 31.39
C SER A 506 -21.32 -7.97 32.45
N ASN A 507 -21.02 -7.48 33.65
CA ASN A 507 -20.77 -8.28 34.84
C ASN A 507 -22.00 -9.11 35.27
N LEU A 508 -23.20 -8.77 34.80
CA LEU A 508 -24.45 -9.47 35.11
C LEU A 508 -24.73 -10.64 34.15
N THR A 509 -24.09 -10.67 32.99
CA THR A 509 -24.23 -11.78 32.03
C THR A 509 -23.13 -12.81 32.26
N PRO A 510 -23.32 -14.08 31.81
CA PRO A 510 -22.28 -15.09 31.92
C PRO A 510 -20.96 -14.63 31.29
N LEU A 511 -19.84 -14.93 31.95
CA LEU A 511 -18.52 -14.80 31.35
C LEU A 511 -18.33 -16.00 30.41
N THR A 512 -18.58 -15.79 29.13
CA THR A 512 -18.43 -16.83 28.11
C THR A 512 -16.94 -17.11 27.88
N PRO A 513 -16.58 -18.31 27.39
CA PRO A 513 -15.20 -18.61 27.02
C PRO A 513 -14.62 -17.63 26.00
N VAL A 514 -15.45 -17.05 25.12
CA VAL A 514 -15.04 -16.07 24.12
C VAL A 514 -14.63 -14.75 24.78
N ILE A 515 -15.47 -14.20 25.67
CA ILE A 515 -15.13 -12.95 26.39
C ILE A 515 -13.96 -13.16 27.35
N ASP A 516 -13.90 -14.30 28.05
CA ASP A 516 -12.75 -14.63 28.90
C ASP A 516 -11.44 -14.67 28.11
N ARG A 517 -11.41 -15.43 27.01
CA ARG A 517 -10.27 -15.50 26.08
C ARG A 517 -9.91 -14.12 25.56
N GLY A 518 -10.88 -13.35 25.09
CA GLY A 518 -10.62 -12.04 24.49
C GLY A 518 -10.07 -11.04 25.50
N MET A 519 -10.62 -10.97 26.71
CA MET A 519 -10.06 -10.12 27.77
C MET A 519 -8.65 -10.54 28.17
N ALA A 520 -8.38 -11.85 28.29
CA ALA A 520 -7.05 -12.36 28.64
C ALA A 520 -6.02 -12.03 27.54
N LEU A 521 -6.32 -12.34 26.29
CA LEU A 521 -5.42 -12.11 25.16
C LEU A 521 -5.21 -10.61 24.89
N HIS A 522 -6.24 -9.77 25.04
CA HIS A 522 -6.10 -8.32 24.93
C HIS A 522 -5.03 -7.78 25.90
N LYS A 523 -5.10 -8.18 27.18
CA LYS A 523 -4.10 -7.82 28.19
C LYS A 523 -2.71 -8.37 27.85
N MET A 524 -2.63 -9.64 27.46
CA MET A 524 -1.36 -10.31 27.17
C MET A 524 -0.63 -9.76 25.94
N ILE A 525 -1.35 -9.53 24.84
CA ILE A 525 -0.81 -8.94 23.61
C ILE A 525 -0.23 -7.56 23.89
N ARG A 526 -0.97 -6.73 24.62
CA ARG A 526 -0.53 -5.37 24.99
C ARG A 526 0.70 -5.41 25.91
N LEU A 527 0.69 -6.24 26.96
CA LEU A 527 1.85 -6.36 27.86
C LEU A 527 3.08 -6.94 27.17
N LEU A 528 2.91 -7.93 26.29
CA LEU A 528 4.04 -8.51 25.54
C LEU A 528 4.65 -7.47 24.59
N THR A 529 3.80 -6.71 23.89
CA THR A 529 4.23 -5.62 23.01
C THR A 529 4.93 -4.51 23.80
N HIS A 530 4.38 -4.11 24.95
CA HIS A 530 4.95 -3.09 25.83
C HIS A 530 6.26 -3.54 26.51
N GLY A 531 6.41 -4.83 26.80
CA GLY A 531 7.60 -5.39 27.46
C GLY A 531 8.76 -5.68 26.49
N LEU A 532 8.44 -6.15 25.28
CA LEU A 532 9.42 -6.73 24.36
C LEU A 532 9.61 -5.93 23.06
N GLY A 533 8.58 -5.17 22.64
CA GLY A 533 8.46 -4.62 21.29
C GLY A 533 9.23 -3.34 20.99
N GLY A 534 9.65 -2.56 22.00
CA GLY A 534 10.13 -1.19 21.78
C GLY A 534 10.95 -0.57 22.90
N GLU A 535 11.44 0.66 22.65
CA GLU A 535 11.99 1.61 23.62
C GLU A 535 10.97 2.70 24.01
N GLY A 536 9.80 2.66 23.39
CA GLY A 536 8.60 3.40 23.76
C GLY A 536 7.35 2.55 23.51
N TYR A 537 6.23 2.96 24.08
CA TYR A 537 4.93 2.34 23.86
C TYR A 537 3.91 3.37 23.39
N LEU A 538 3.03 3.00 22.48
CA LEU A 538 1.93 3.83 22.00
C LEU A 538 0.59 3.09 22.13
N ASN A 539 -0.45 3.85 22.48
CA ASN A 539 -1.84 3.40 22.52
C ASN A 539 -2.76 4.47 21.93
N PHE A 540 -3.61 4.09 20.98
CA PHE A 540 -4.64 4.97 20.44
C PHE A 540 -5.89 5.01 21.33
N GLU A 541 -6.49 6.20 21.47
CA GLU A 541 -7.58 6.45 22.42
C GLU A 541 -8.77 5.47 22.27
N GLY A 542 -9.12 4.80 23.37
CA GLY A 542 -10.16 3.77 23.42
C GLY A 542 -9.62 2.34 23.43
N ASN A 543 -8.51 2.09 22.73
CA ASN A 543 -7.95 0.74 22.63
C ASN A 543 -7.42 0.24 23.98
N GLU A 544 -7.13 1.13 24.93
CA GLU A 544 -6.64 0.75 26.25
C GLU A 544 -7.65 -0.10 27.04
N PHE A 545 -8.93 0.09 26.78
CA PHE A 545 -10.02 -0.64 27.41
C PHE A 545 -10.76 -1.57 26.46
N GLY A 546 -10.25 -1.79 25.25
CA GLY A 546 -10.90 -2.62 24.24
C GLY A 546 -12.23 -2.01 23.76
N HIS A 547 -12.20 -0.75 23.34
CA HIS A 547 -13.39 -0.05 22.81
C HIS A 547 -14.09 -0.89 21.72
N PRO A 548 -15.42 -1.05 21.77
CA PRO A 548 -16.17 -1.84 20.78
C PRO A 548 -16.34 -1.07 19.46
N GLU A 549 -17.00 -1.68 18.48
CA GLU A 549 -17.31 -1.05 17.18
C GLU A 549 -16.03 -0.66 16.40
N TRP A 550 -16.11 0.40 15.61
CA TRP A 550 -15.03 0.99 14.83
C TRP A 550 -15.22 2.52 14.81
N LEU A 551 -14.23 3.23 14.29
CA LEU A 551 -14.19 4.66 14.03
C LEU A 551 -14.57 4.90 12.56
N ASP A 552 -15.56 5.75 12.30
CA ASP A 552 -15.89 6.21 10.95
C ASP A 552 -16.25 7.69 11.02
N PHE A 553 -15.70 8.46 10.11
CA PHE A 553 -15.91 9.90 10.05
C PHE A 553 -17.11 10.25 9.16
N PRO A 554 -17.77 11.40 9.38
CA PRO A 554 -18.83 11.88 8.50
C PRO A 554 -18.37 11.99 7.05
N ARG A 555 -19.02 11.22 6.16
CA ARG A 555 -18.77 11.22 4.71
C ARG A 555 -20.03 10.81 3.95
N GLU A 556 -20.04 11.00 2.64
CA GLU A 556 -21.20 10.65 1.79
C GLU A 556 -21.65 9.19 1.98
N GLY A 557 -20.70 8.24 2.02
CA GLY A 557 -20.96 6.82 2.18
C GLY A 557 -21.63 6.40 3.49
N ASN A 558 -21.70 7.27 4.50
CA ASN A 558 -22.43 7.04 5.75
C ASN A 558 -23.43 8.16 6.08
N GLN A 559 -23.87 8.92 5.06
CA GLN A 559 -24.82 10.03 5.19
C GLN A 559 -24.35 11.14 6.16
N ASN A 560 -23.05 11.42 6.18
CA ASN A 560 -22.40 12.39 7.09
C ASN A 560 -22.69 12.10 8.57
N SER A 561 -22.70 10.83 8.95
CA SER A 561 -23.00 10.41 10.31
C SER A 561 -21.83 10.64 11.26
N PHE A 562 -22.12 11.17 12.45
CA PHE A 562 -21.20 11.25 13.58
C PHE A 562 -21.32 10.05 14.54
N TRP A 563 -22.13 9.04 14.20
CA TRP A 563 -22.42 7.91 15.09
C TRP A 563 -21.15 7.17 15.57
N TYR A 564 -20.20 6.97 14.67
CA TYR A 564 -18.93 6.29 14.95
C TYR A 564 -17.77 7.26 15.16
N ALA A 565 -17.96 8.56 14.93
CA ALA A 565 -16.92 9.60 15.10
C ALA A 565 -16.85 10.08 16.57
N ARG A 566 -16.74 9.14 17.51
CA ARG A 566 -16.81 9.39 18.96
C ARG A 566 -16.06 8.31 19.75
N ARG A 567 -15.87 8.56 21.05
CA ARG A 567 -15.32 7.62 22.02
C ARG A 567 -16.27 7.39 23.18
N GLN A 568 -16.66 6.14 23.40
CA GLN A 568 -17.59 5.70 24.44
C GLN A 568 -16.88 5.60 25.81
N LEU A 569 -16.31 6.71 26.26
CA LEU A 569 -15.49 6.79 27.48
C LEU A 569 -16.27 6.39 28.76
N ASN A 570 -17.59 6.51 28.72
CA ASN A 570 -18.51 6.10 29.77
C ASN A 570 -18.49 4.57 30.02
N LEU A 571 -18.06 3.75 29.04
CA LEU A 571 -18.00 2.29 29.19
C LEU A 571 -17.05 1.83 30.30
N THR A 572 -16.00 2.61 30.59
CA THR A 572 -15.05 2.30 31.68
C THR A 572 -15.50 2.80 33.04
N GLU A 573 -16.47 3.72 33.08
CA GLU A 573 -17.01 4.31 34.31
C GLU A 573 -18.15 3.47 34.88
N ASP A 574 -18.82 2.66 34.04
CA ASP A 574 -19.89 1.76 34.48
C ASP A 574 -19.31 0.49 35.13
N HIS A 575 -19.45 0.40 36.46
CA HIS A 575 -19.01 -0.76 37.23
C HIS A 575 -19.77 -2.07 36.91
N LEU A 576 -20.88 -2.00 36.18
CA LEU A 576 -21.59 -3.17 35.67
C LEU A 576 -21.00 -3.70 34.37
N LEU A 577 -20.01 -3.03 33.77
CA LEU A 577 -19.35 -3.48 32.54
C LEU A 577 -17.92 -3.98 32.77
N ARG A 578 -17.44 -4.83 31.86
CA ARG A 578 -16.13 -5.49 31.93
C ARG A 578 -14.99 -4.64 31.38
N TYR A 579 -15.27 -3.56 30.64
CA TYR A 579 -14.26 -2.64 30.10
C TYR A 579 -13.36 -2.02 31.18
N GLN A 580 -13.90 -1.79 32.39
CA GLN A 580 -13.14 -1.30 33.54
C GLN A 580 -11.92 -2.18 33.87
N TYR A 581 -12.01 -3.50 33.67
CA TYR A 581 -10.92 -4.43 33.98
C TYR A 581 -9.74 -4.28 33.02
N LEU A 582 -10.03 -4.06 31.74
CA LEU A 582 -9.00 -3.80 30.72
C LEU A 582 -8.33 -2.44 30.98
N ASN A 583 -9.14 -1.43 31.31
CA ASN A 583 -8.65 -0.10 31.69
C ASN A 583 -7.77 -0.14 32.95
N ASN A 584 -8.16 -0.91 33.97
CA ASN A 584 -7.36 -1.10 35.18
C ASN A 584 -6.03 -1.80 34.88
N PHE A 585 -6.04 -2.82 34.01
CA PHE A 585 -4.82 -3.51 33.62
C PHE A 585 -3.87 -2.57 32.86
N ASP A 586 -4.39 -1.72 31.97
CA ASP A 586 -3.57 -0.71 31.28
C ASP A 586 -2.89 0.24 32.26
N ARG A 587 -3.66 0.79 33.20
CA ARG A 587 -3.16 1.64 34.28
C ARG A 587 -2.04 0.95 35.05
N SER A 588 -2.26 -0.31 35.45
CA SER A 588 -1.29 -1.11 36.19
C SER A 588 -0.04 -1.39 35.36
N MET A 589 -0.17 -1.67 34.06
CA MET A 589 0.95 -1.90 33.14
C MET A 589 1.85 -0.66 33.06
N ASN A 590 1.29 0.52 32.78
CA ASN A 590 2.04 1.76 32.65
C ASN A 590 2.71 2.17 33.97
N LYS A 591 2.00 2.09 35.10
CA LYS A 591 2.57 2.42 36.44
C LYS A 591 3.66 1.44 36.86
N THR A 592 3.57 0.19 36.41
CA THR A 592 4.63 -0.79 36.65
C THR A 592 5.86 -0.47 35.78
N GLU A 593 5.67 -0.06 34.52
CA GLU A 593 6.80 0.39 33.71
C GLU A 593 7.44 1.66 34.27
N GLU A 594 6.68 2.63 34.73
CA GLU A 594 7.21 3.84 35.37
C GLU A 594 8.13 3.51 36.55
N LYS A 595 7.79 2.47 37.32
CA LYS A 595 8.55 2.03 38.50
C LYS A 595 9.82 1.25 38.16
N TYR A 596 9.79 0.39 37.15
CA TYR A 596 10.90 -0.53 36.83
C TYR A 596 11.70 -0.14 35.58
N GLY A 597 11.15 0.70 34.72
CA GLY A 597 11.87 1.36 33.62
C GLY A 597 12.27 0.46 32.45
N TRP A 598 11.48 -0.57 32.13
CA TRP A 598 11.92 -1.54 31.11
C TRP A 598 11.95 -1.00 29.68
N LEU A 599 11.20 0.05 29.32
CA LEU A 599 11.26 0.59 27.97
C LEU A 599 12.59 1.32 27.69
N HIS A 600 13.21 1.95 28.69
CA HIS A 600 14.53 2.58 28.53
C HIS A 600 15.70 1.67 28.93
N ALA A 601 15.42 0.40 29.22
CA ALA A 601 16.44 -0.62 29.40
C ALA A 601 16.85 -1.24 28.05
N PRO A 602 18.05 -1.84 27.97
CA PRO A 602 18.46 -2.62 26.81
C PRO A 602 17.44 -3.69 26.43
N GLN A 603 17.56 -4.18 25.19
CA GLN A 603 16.70 -5.22 24.66
C GLN A 603 16.67 -6.46 25.58
N ALA A 604 15.48 -7.05 25.74
CA ALA A 604 15.25 -8.16 26.65
C ALA A 604 16.06 -9.41 26.27
N TYR A 605 16.39 -10.22 27.27
CA TYR A 605 16.93 -11.56 27.08
C TYR A 605 15.80 -12.58 27.12
N ILE A 606 15.47 -13.20 25.98
CA ILE A 606 14.43 -14.23 25.89
C ILE A 606 15.05 -15.57 26.32
N SER A 607 14.71 -16.03 27.52
CA SER A 607 15.21 -17.29 28.07
C SER A 607 14.41 -18.51 27.60
N LEU A 608 13.15 -18.32 27.22
CA LEU A 608 12.26 -19.37 26.73
C LEU A 608 11.25 -18.84 25.72
N LYS A 609 11.08 -19.59 24.62
CA LYS A 609 10.04 -19.42 23.60
C LYS A 609 9.58 -20.80 23.14
N HIS A 610 8.68 -21.41 23.92
CA HIS A 610 8.35 -22.83 23.78
C HIS A 610 7.09 -23.03 22.94
N GLU A 611 7.21 -23.64 21.76
CA GLU A 611 6.10 -23.82 20.81
C GLU A 611 5.00 -24.76 21.30
N GLY A 612 5.36 -25.87 21.97
CA GLY A 612 4.37 -26.84 22.46
C GLY A 612 3.53 -26.26 23.59
N ASP A 613 4.19 -25.90 24.69
CA ASP A 613 3.57 -25.28 25.86
C ASP A 613 3.00 -23.87 25.62
N LYS A 614 3.33 -23.22 24.49
CA LYS A 614 2.97 -21.82 24.17
C LYS A 614 3.42 -20.82 25.26
N VAL A 615 4.59 -21.04 25.83
CA VAL A 615 5.15 -20.21 26.93
C VAL A 615 6.29 -19.32 26.44
N ILE A 616 6.25 -18.05 26.81
CA ILE A 616 7.33 -17.07 26.61
C ILE A 616 7.86 -16.63 27.97
N VAL A 617 9.17 -16.67 28.14
CA VAL A 617 9.86 -16.09 29.29
C VAL A 617 11.02 -15.22 28.84
N PHE A 618 11.05 -13.98 29.34
CA PHE A 618 12.16 -13.07 29.10
C PHE A 618 12.44 -12.17 30.30
N GLU A 619 13.65 -11.62 30.34
CA GLU A 619 14.09 -10.68 31.36
C GLU A 619 14.37 -9.32 30.74
N ARG A 620 13.84 -8.25 31.34
CA ARG A 620 14.12 -6.85 30.95
C ARG A 620 14.08 -5.95 32.19
N ALA A 621 15.10 -5.10 32.36
CA ALA A 621 15.27 -4.24 33.53
C ALA A 621 15.18 -4.97 34.90
N GLY A 622 15.69 -6.20 34.98
CA GLY A 622 15.63 -7.01 36.21
C GLY A 622 14.23 -7.56 36.54
N VAL A 623 13.25 -7.35 35.67
CA VAL A 623 11.91 -7.95 35.76
C VAL A 623 11.86 -9.19 34.88
N VAL A 624 11.33 -10.29 35.44
CA VAL A 624 11.07 -11.54 34.71
C VAL A 624 9.62 -11.52 34.23
N PHE A 625 9.44 -11.65 32.92
CA PHE A 625 8.14 -11.72 32.27
C PHE A 625 7.82 -13.16 31.92
N ILE A 626 6.59 -13.60 32.20
CA ILE A 626 6.12 -14.95 31.93
C ILE A 626 4.75 -14.85 31.27
N PHE A 627 4.64 -15.36 30.05
CA PHE A 627 3.38 -15.43 29.30
C PHE A 627 3.06 -16.88 28.99
N ASN A 628 1.82 -17.29 29.27
CA ASN A 628 1.28 -18.58 28.87
C ASN A 628 0.14 -18.32 27.86
N PHE A 629 0.43 -18.49 26.57
CA PHE A 629 -0.53 -18.37 25.48
C PHE A 629 -1.26 -19.69 25.18
N HIS A 630 -1.06 -20.74 25.97
CA HIS A 630 -1.76 -21.99 25.75
C HIS A 630 -3.26 -21.80 26.02
N PRO A 631 -4.15 -22.23 25.10
CA PRO A 631 -5.59 -21.97 25.23
C PRO A 631 -6.27 -22.72 26.39
N THR A 632 -5.70 -23.83 26.84
CA THR A 632 -6.32 -24.72 27.85
C THR A 632 -5.37 -25.18 28.97
N SER A 633 -4.08 -25.33 28.71
CA SER A 633 -3.14 -25.89 29.69
C SER A 633 -2.69 -24.85 30.72
N SER A 634 -2.71 -25.25 31.99
CA SER A 634 -2.09 -24.53 33.09
C SER A 634 -0.91 -25.34 33.62
N PHE A 635 0.19 -24.66 33.91
CA PHE A 635 1.43 -25.32 34.36
C PHE A 635 1.68 -25.06 35.84
N THR A 636 1.92 -26.12 36.60
CA THR A 636 2.40 -26.07 37.99
C THR A 636 3.87 -26.50 38.01
N ASP A 637 4.66 -25.91 38.91
CA ASP A 637 6.11 -26.17 39.02
C ASP A 637 6.90 -25.95 37.71
N TYR A 638 6.43 -25.04 36.86
CA TYR A 638 7.07 -24.73 35.58
C TYR A 638 8.43 -24.07 35.81
N ARG A 639 9.50 -24.70 35.31
CA ARG A 639 10.86 -24.20 35.52
C ARG A 639 11.22 -23.17 34.47
N ILE A 640 11.70 -22.03 34.94
CA ILE A 640 12.14 -20.92 34.10
C ILE A 640 13.62 -20.63 34.31
N GLY A 641 14.28 -20.12 33.26
CA GLY A 641 15.63 -19.58 33.37
C GLY A 641 15.58 -18.17 33.98
N ILE A 642 16.50 -17.87 34.88
CA ILE A 642 16.68 -16.54 35.48
C ILE A 642 18.17 -16.17 35.48
N GLN A 643 18.48 -14.91 35.26
CA GLN A 643 19.84 -14.41 35.25
C GLN A 643 20.42 -14.31 36.67
N GLU A 644 19.67 -13.73 37.59
CA GLU A 644 20.14 -13.49 38.96
C GLU A 644 19.48 -14.44 39.96
N LYS A 645 20.30 -15.11 40.78
CA LYS A 645 19.78 -15.91 41.89
C LYS A 645 19.13 -14.97 42.92
N GLY A 646 17.94 -15.30 43.38
CA GLY A 646 17.26 -14.48 44.38
C GLY A 646 15.87 -14.99 44.72
N THR A 647 15.14 -14.18 45.48
CA THR A 647 13.72 -14.38 45.75
C THR A 647 12.93 -13.43 44.88
N TYR A 648 12.06 -13.98 44.04
CA TYR A 648 11.17 -13.22 43.17
C TYR A 648 9.79 -13.10 43.79
N ARG A 649 9.12 -11.98 43.51
CA ARG A 649 7.73 -11.68 43.87
C ARG A 649 6.99 -11.19 42.65
N ILE A 650 5.67 -11.37 42.64
CA ILE A 650 4.81 -10.88 41.56
C ILE A 650 4.66 -9.37 41.71
N VAL A 651 4.80 -8.65 40.60
CA VAL A 651 4.70 -7.18 40.55
C VAL A 651 3.56 -6.70 39.65
N LEU A 652 3.10 -7.55 38.73
CA LEU A 652 1.94 -7.37 37.88
C LEU A 652 1.36 -8.75 37.55
N ASN A 653 0.04 -8.89 37.62
CA ASN A 653 -0.65 -10.16 37.41
C ASN A 653 -1.92 -9.94 36.56
N SER A 654 -1.93 -10.45 35.33
CA SER A 654 -3.10 -10.32 34.45
C SER A 654 -4.28 -11.17 34.91
N ASP A 655 -4.08 -12.18 35.76
CA ASP A 655 -5.14 -13.04 36.31
C ASP A 655 -5.75 -12.49 37.61
N SER A 656 -5.33 -11.32 38.10
CA SER A 656 -5.93 -10.75 39.32
C SER A 656 -7.41 -10.38 39.09
N LYS A 657 -8.21 -10.37 40.17
CA LYS A 657 -9.64 -10.00 40.10
C LYS A 657 -9.85 -8.56 39.65
N GLU A 658 -8.94 -7.65 40.02
CA GLU A 658 -8.97 -6.24 39.59
C GLU A 658 -8.81 -6.08 38.07
N HIS A 659 -8.13 -7.04 37.44
CA HIS A 659 -7.94 -7.10 36.00
C HIS A 659 -8.94 -8.05 35.32
N GLY A 660 -9.99 -8.49 36.02
CA GLY A 660 -11.02 -9.37 35.47
C GLY A 660 -10.57 -10.82 35.24
N GLY A 661 -9.49 -11.26 35.91
CA GLY A 661 -9.06 -12.66 35.92
C GLY A 661 -9.64 -13.47 37.08
N PHE A 662 -9.19 -14.72 37.22
CA PHE A 662 -9.76 -15.67 38.18
C PHE A 662 -9.13 -15.62 39.58
N GLY A 663 -8.02 -14.91 39.75
CA GLY A 663 -7.29 -14.78 41.01
C GLY A 663 -6.65 -16.10 41.46
N ARG A 664 -6.11 -16.89 40.51
CA ARG A 664 -5.54 -18.22 40.80
C ARG A 664 -4.12 -18.16 41.35
N VAL A 665 -3.43 -17.03 41.15
CA VAL A 665 -2.05 -16.83 41.60
C VAL A 665 -2.04 -16.03 42.90
N ASP A 666 -1.44 -16.58 43.95
CA ASP A 666 -1.27 -15.90 45.24
C ASP A 666 -0.09 -14.92 45.21
N GLU A 667 -0.42 -13.63 45.09
CA GLU A 667 0.54 -12.53 45.04
C GLU A 667 1.32 -12.32 46.35
N GLY A 668 0.86 -12.91 47.48
CA GLY A 668 1.58 -12.93 48.74
C GLY A 668 2.75 -13.91 48.79
N THR A 669 2.85 -14.83 47.82
CA THR A 669 3.90 -15.84 47.78
C THR A 669 5.26 -15.23 47.41
N SER A 670 6.18 -15.15 48.37
CA SER A 670 7.60 -14.87 48.13
C SER A 670 8.39 -16.18 48.19
N GLY A 671 8.88 -16.73 47.07
CA GLY A 671 9.53 -18.04 47.18
C GLY A 671 10.04 -18.79 45.94
N ILE A 672 10.21 -18.18 44.76
CA ILE A 672 10.88 -18.89 43.66
C ILE A 672 12.36 -19.07 44.05
N SER A 673 12.75 -20.28 44.47
CA SER A 673 14.12 -20.61 44.89
C SER A 673 14.86 -21.39 43.80
N ALA A 674 16.09 -20.98 43.52
CA ALA A 674 16.93 -21.56 42.48
C ALA A 674 17.33 -23.02 42.79
N PHE A 675 17.08 -23.94 41.85
CA PHE A 675 17.71 -25.26 41.84
C PHE A 675 19.01 -25.19 41.03
N ALA A 676 20.17 -25.27 41.71
CA ALA A 676 21.47 -25.35 41.03
C ALA A 676 21.62 -26.69 40.28
N ARG A 677 22.01 -26.66 39.00
CA ARG A 677 22.40 -27.86 38.25
C ARG A 677 23.92 -27.96 38.15
N ALA A 678 24.44 -29.16 38.44
CA ALA A 678 25.85 -29.49 38.50
C ALA A 678 26.64 -29.18 37.21
N SER A 679 27.87 -28.75 37.41
CA SER A 679 28.90 -28.39 36.42
C SER A 679 29.08 -29.44 35.31
N ARG A 680 28.98 -29.01 34.04
CA ARG A 680 29.57 -29.71 32.88
C ARG A 680 30.86 -29.00 32.45
N PRO A 681 31.90 -29.72 31.98
CA PRO A 681 33.20 -29.15 31.72
C PRO A 681 33.19 -28.29 30.45
N SER A 682 34.02 -27.25 30.46
CA SER A 682 34.31 -26.38 29.32
C SER A 682 34.88 -27.18 28.14
N PHE A 683 34.31 -27.02 26.95
CA PHE A 683 35.01 -27.33 25.71
C PHE A 683 35.59 -26.04 25.13
N ALA A 684 36.92 -25.97 25.12
CA ALA A 684 37.69 -24.95 24.46
C ALA A 684 37.53 -25.05 22.93
N ALA A 685 37.38 -23.91 22.28
CA ALA A 685 37.36 -23.78 20.84
C ALA A 685 38.71 -24.18 20.22
N ALA A 686 38.69 -25.13 19.28
CA ALA A 686 39.79 -25.39 18.37
C ALA A 686 39.38 -24.92 16.97
N ALA A 687 39.80 -23.69 16.63
CA ALA A 687 39.72 -23.18 15.26
C ALA A 687 40.76 -23.91 14.40
N THR A 688 40.31 -24.58 13.34
CA THR A 688 41.19 -25.03 12.26
C THR A 688 40.65 -24.52 10.93
N ARG A 689 41.29 -23.46 10.41
CA ARG A 689 41.10 -22.96 9.05
C ARG A 689 41.62 -24.01 8.06
N ARG A 690 40.81 -24.40 7.07
CA ARG A 690 41.30 -25.06 5.85
C ARG A 690 40.81 -24.28 4.64
N ALA A 691 41.76 -23.69 3.93
CA ALA A 691 41.54 -22.98 2.67
C ALA A 691 41.24 -23.99 1.55
N ILE A 692 40.22 -23.71 0.74
CA ILE A 692 39.96 -24.41 -0.52
C ILE A 692 40.15 -23.39 -1.65
N ARG A 693 41.05 -23.73 -2.59
CA ARG A 693 41.33 -22.97 -3.82
C ARG A 693 40.18 -23.11 -4.82
N PRO A 694 39.88 -22.10 -5.65
CA PRO A 694 38.92 -22.25 -6.73
C PRO A 694 39.58 -23.03 -7.88
N SER A 695 38.94 -24.10 -8.32
CA SER A 695 39.25 -24.76 -9.60
C SER A 695 38.29 -24.26 -10.68
N SER A 696 38.89 -23.83 -11.79
CA SER A 696 38.28 -23.41 -13.06
C SER A 696 37.21 -24.39 -13.57
N LEU A 697 36.02 -23.88 -13.88
CA LEU A 697 34.98 -24.59 -14.63
C LEU A 697 34.96 -24.12 -16.08
N ASN A 698 35.10 -25.11 -16.97
CA ASN A 698 35.09 -24.98 -18.42
C ASN A 698 33.71 -24.55 -18.93
N LEU A 699 33.69 -23.48 -19.72
CA LEU A 699 32.59 -23.09 -20.60
C LEU A 699 32.55 -24.02 -21.82
N ARG A 700 31.49 -24.83 -21.95
CA ARG A 700 30.73 -25.15 -23.19
C ARG A 700 29.91 -26.44 -23.03
N ALA A 701 28.58 -26.29 -23.00
CA ALA A 701 27.63 -27.28 -23.52
C ALA A 701 26.33 -26.55 -23.95
N PRO A 702 25.77 -26.78 -25.15
CA PRO A 702 24.63 -26.03 -25.67
C PRO A 702 23.27 -26.68 -25.35
N ALA A 703 22.26 -25.82 -25.15
CA ALA A 703 20.83 -25.98 -25.43
C ALA A 703 19.99 -27.11 -24.80
N LEU A 704 20.53 -28.03 -23.98
CA LEU A 704 19.75 -29.08 -23.30
C LEU A 704 19.62 -28.94 -21.77
N SER A 705 20.13 -27.86 -21.17
CA SER A 705 20.17 -27.70 -19.70
C SER A 705 19.00 -26.94 -19.08
N ARG A 706 17.93 -26.63 -19.83
CA ARG A 706 16.76 -25.90 -19.30
C ARG A 706 15.86 -26.72 -18.38
N PHE A 707 16.09 -28.03 -18.30
CA PHE A 707 15.24 -28.95 -17.56
C PHE A 707 16.08 -29.72 -16.53
N ALA A 708 15.74 -29.54 -15.25
CA ALA A 708 16.37 -30.30 -14.16
C ALA A 708 15.80 -31.73 -14.14
N SER A 709 16.35 -32.64 -14.95
CA SER A 709 16.13 -34.08 -14.76
C SER A 709 17.27 -34.65 -13.92
N THR A 710 16.91 -35.50 -12.94
CA THR A 710 17.89 -36.20 -12.10
C THR A 710 17.58 -37.69 -12.09
N ALA A 711 18.57 -38.53 -11.77
CA ALA A 711 18.31 -39.96 -11.63
C ALA A 711 17.37 -40.20 -10.42
N GLY A 712 16.19 -40.77 -10.69
CA GLY A 712 15.14 -41.06 -9.72
C GLY A 712 15.66 -41.85 -8.51
N VAL A 713 15.08 -41.56 -7.35
CA VAL A 713 15.57 -42.03 -6.05
C VAL A 713 15.03 -43.42 -5.68
N GLY A 714 13.99 -43.89 -6.35
CA GLY A 714 13.42 -45.24 -6.21
C GLY A 714 12.01 -45.26 -5.65
N ASP A 715 11.64 -46.36 -4.99
CA ASP A 715 10.32 -46.57 -4.40
C ASP A 715 10.23 -46.01 -2.97
N GLY A 716 9.15 -45.28 -2.69
CA GLY A 716 8.73 -44.83 -1.38
C GLY A 716 7.36 -45.39 -0.98
N LYS A 717 6.92 -45.05 0.23
CA LYS A 717 5.61 -45.45 0.79
C LYS A 717 4.86 -44.24 1.31
N ILE A 718 3.55 -44.21 1.08
CA ILE A 718 2.68 -43.15 1.61
C ILE A 718 2.72 -43.18 3.14
N TYR A 719 3.19 -42.09 3.73
CA TYR A 719 3.33 -41.93 5.17
C TYR A 719 2.07 -41.33 5.79
N GLN A 720 1.56 -40.26 5.18
CA GLN A 720 0.39 -39.52 5.66
C GLN A 720 -0.35 -38.84 4.51
N VAL A 721 -1.67 -38.68 4.65
CA VAL A 721 -2.54 -37.96 3.70
C VAL A 721 -3.32 -36.90 4.48
N ILE A 722 -3.28 -35.64 4.03
CA ILE A 722 -3.94 -34.48 4.63
C ILE A 722 -4.60 -33.68 3.50
N GLY A 723 -5.86 -33.99 3.18
CA GLY A 723 -6.52 -33.41 2.01
C GLY A 723 -5.73 -33.69 0.73
N ALA A 724 -5.37 -32.63 -0.01
CA ALA A 724 -4.56 -32.72 -1.22
C ALA A 724 -3.04 -32.87 -0.98
N VAL A 725 -2.60 -32.87 0.29
CA VAL A 725 -1.18 -33.05 0.67
C VAL A 725 -0.93 -34.51 1.01
N VAL A 726 0.10 -35.09 0.41
CA VAL A 726 0.50 -36.48 0.61
C VAL A 726 1.97 -36.51 1.00
N ASP A 727 2.28 -36.96 2.21
CA ASP A 727 3.65 -37.15 2.67
C ASP A 727 4.11 -38.57 2.29
N VAL A 728 5.25 -38.68 1.61
CA VAL A 728 5.84 -39.94 1.13
C VAL A 728 7.19 -40.17 1.81
N LYS A 729 7.37 -41.34 2.40
CA LYS A 729 8.62 -41.74 3.07
C LYS A 729 9.44 -42.67 2.18
N PHE A 730 10.71 -42.32 2.00
CA PHE A 730 11.69 -43.12 1.28
C PHE A 730 12.58 -43.88 2.26
N GLU A 731 13.06 -45.06 1.85
CA GLU A 731 13.95 -45.89 2.69
C GLU A 731 15.41 -45.40 2.60
N THR A 732 15.74 -44.53 1.65
CA THR A 732 17.08 -43.99 1.40
C THR A 732 17.27 -42.56 1.92
N GLU A 733 18.52 -42.20 2.28
CA GLU A 733 18.89 -40.82 2.64
C GLU A 733 18.88 -39.86 1.43
N LYS A 734 19.03 -40.40 0.21
CA LYS A 734 18.78 -39.63 -1.01
C LYS A 734 17.26 -39.43 -1.12
N LEU A 735 16.82 -38.19 -1.34
CA LEU A 735 15.41 -37.83 -1.49
C LEU A 735 15.12 -37.25 -2.88
N PRO A 736 13.92 -37.47 -3.44
CA PRO A 736 13.52 -36.82 -4.70
C PRO A 736 13.66 -35.30 -4.60
N PRO A 737 14.25 -34.62 -5.59
CA PRO A 737 14.29 -33.16 -5.64
C PRO A 737 12.90 -32.51 -5.57
N ILE A 738 12.86 -31.24 -5.15
CA ILE A 738 11.64 -30.42 -5.24
C ILE A 738 11.24 -30.30 -6.72
N LEU A 739 9.93 -30.29 -6.98
CA LEU A 739 9.27 -30.33 -8.29
C LEU A 739 9.25 -31.70 -9.00
N ASN A 740 9.95 -32.73 -8.50
CA ASN A 740 9.82 -34.07 -9.10
C ASN A 740 8.40 -34.61 -8.96
N ALA A 741 7.97 -35.35 -9.99
CA ALA A 741 6.73 -36.10 -9.96
C ALA A 741 6.93 -37.45 -9.26
N ILE A 742 5.94 -37.85 -8.46
CA ILE A 742 5.84 -39.14 -7.81
C ILE A 742 4.53 -39.78 -8.28
N GLU A 743 4.61 -41.02 -8.75
CA GLU A 743 3.46 -41.78 -9.22
C GLU A 743 2.99 -42.78 -8.16
N THR A 744 1.69 -42.82 -7.92
CA THR A 744 1.03 -43.82 -7.08
C THR A 744 -0.25 -44.32 -7.75
N THR A 745 -0.83 -45.39 -7.24
CA THR A 745 -2.13 -45.89 -7.70
C THR A 745 -3.20 -45.58 -6.65
N ASN A 746 -4.30 -44.96 -7.07
CA ASN A 746 -5.49 -44.73 -6.25
C ASN A 746 -6.71 -45.37 -6.96
N ASN A 747 -7.43 -46.27 -6.29
CA ASN A 747 -8.61 -46.97 -6.85
C ASN A 747 -8.40 -47.62 -8.25
N GLY A 748 -7.18 -48.07 -8.55
CA GLY A 748 -6.82 -48.67 -9.85
C GLY A 748 -6.47 -47.66 -10.96
N GLN A 749 -6.51 -46.36 -10.66
CA GLN A 749 -6.07 -45.28 -11.56
C GLN A 749 -4.73 -44.67 -11.11
N LYS A 750 -4.01 -44.08 -12.06
CA LYS A 750 -2.73 -43.40 -11.83
C LYS A 750 -2.99 -42.05 -11.16
N LEU A 751 -2.32 -41.78 -10.05
CA LEU A 751 -2.32 -40.49 -9.35
C LEU A 751 -0.89 -39.92 -9.36
N VAL A 752 -0.74 -38.68 -9.81
CA VAL A 752 0.53 -37.95 -9.81
C VAL A 752 0.58 -37.00 -8.63
N LEU A 753 1.69 -37.03 -7.90
CA LEU A 753 2.02 -36.14 -6.80
C LEU A 753 3.26 -35.32 -7.17
N GLU A 754 3.31 -34.05 -6.83
CA GLU A 754 4.50 -33.21 -7.02
C GLU A 754 5.20 -32.94 -5.69
N VAL A 755 6.52 -33.14 -5.63
CA VAL A 755 7.31 -32.86 -4.42
C VAL A 755 7.40 -31.36 -4.18
N SER A 756 6.91 -30.91 -3.02
CA SER A 756 6.89 -29.49 -2.64
C SER A 756 7.93 -29.14 -1.57
N GLN A 757 8.21 -30.04 -0.63
CA GLN A 757 9.14 -29.80 0.47
C GLN A 757 9.78 -31.09 1.02
N HIS A 758 10.97 -30.99 1.61
CA HIS A 758 11.58 -32.05 2.41
C HIS A 758 11.32 -31.80 3.91
N LEU A 759 10.74 -32.78 4.62
CA LEU A 759 10.30 -32.61 6.02
C LEU A 759 11.27 -33.18 7.06
N GLY A 760 12.29 -33.96 6.63
CA GLY A 760 13.18 -34.72 7.52
C GLY A 760 12.78 -36.20 7.63
N GLU A 761 13.61 -37.03 8.28
CA GLU A 761 13.40 -38.48 8.43
C GLU A 761 13.10 -39.25 7.13
N ASN A 762 13.74 -38.83 6.04
CA ASN A 762 13.51 -39.33 4.68
C ASN A 762 12.07 -39.16 4.17
N VAL A 763 11.33 -38.17 4.66
CA VAL A 763 9.97 -37.84 4.22
C VAL A 763 9.97 -36.61 3.33
N VAL A 764 9.26 -36.70 2.21
CA VAL A 764 8.94 -35.57 1.33
C VAL A 764 7.45 -35.28 1.39
N ARG A 765 7.11 -34.00 1.37
CA ARG A 765 5.75 -33.50 1.27
C ARG A 765 5.40 -33.27 -0.18
N CYS A 766 4.32 -33.89 -0.63
CA CYS A 766 3.85 -33.76 -2.00
C CYS A 766 2.45 -33.16 -2.09
N ILE A 767 2.13 -32.58 -3.24
CA ILE A 767 0.81 -32.07 -3.58
C ILE A 767 0.21 -32.98 -4.64
N ALA A 768 -1.01 -33.46 -4.44
CA ALA A 768 -1.71 -34.29 -5.40
C ALA A 768 -2.30 -33.48 -6.56
N MET A 769 -2.20 -34.02 -7.78
CA MET A 769 -2.79 -33.45 -9.00
C MET A 769 -4.24 -33.91 -9.24
N ASP A 770 -4.74 -34.84 -8.44
CA ASP A 770 -6.12 -35.36 -8.49
C ASP A 770 -6.57 -35.82 -7.10
N GLY A 771 -7.84 -36.22 -6.94
CA GLY A 771 -8.45 -36.62 -5.67
C GLY A 771 -7.66 -37.68 -4.90
N THR A 772 -7.54 -37.49 -3.60
CA THR A 772 -6.81 -38.39 -2.69
C THR A 772 -7.74 -39.34 -1.92
N GLU A 773 -9.06 -39.28 -2.17
CA GLU A 773 -10.03 -40.19 -1.57
C GLU A 773 -9.74 -41.64 -1.97
N GLY A 774 -9.57 -42.52 -0.98
CA GLY A 774 -9.20 -43.93 -1.20
C GLY A 774 -7.71 -44.23 -1.07
N LEU A 775 -6.86 -43.21 -0.95
CA LEU A 775 -5.41 -43.38 -0.76
C LEU A 775 -5.12 -43.92 0.65
N THR A 776 -4.35 -45.00 0.75
CA THR A 776 -4.05 -45.68 2.02
C THR A 776 -2.59 -45.52 2.43
N ARG A 777 -2.34 -45.40 3.74
CA ARG A 777 -0.97 -45.38 4.29
C ARG A 777 -0.27 -46.70 3.98
N GLY A 778 1.00 -46.62 3.61
CA GLY A 778 1.83 -47.76 3.19
C GLY A 778 1.71 -48.12 1.71
N ALA A 779 0.81 -47.50 0.94
CA ALA A 779 0.75 -47.69 -0.51
C ALA A 779 2.07 -47.26 -1.18
N LYS A 780 2.41 -47.94 -2.28
CA LYS A 780 3.65 -47.72 -3.03
C LYS A 780 3.58 -46.41 -3.81
N ALA A 781 4.61 -45.58 -3.70
CA ALA A 781 4.78 -44.33 -4.43
C ALA A 781 6.18 -44.28 -5.07
N THR A 782 6.28 -44.02 -6.37
CA THR A 782 7.54 -44.13 -7.13
C THR A 782 7.98 -42.76 -7.65
N ASP A 783 9.21 -42.34 -7.36
CA ASP A 783 9.79 -41.12 -7.94
C ASP A 783 10.13 -41.35 -9.43
N THR A 784 9.61 -40.48 -10.31
CA THR A 784 9.85 -40.58 -11.76
C THR A 784 11.23 -40.08 -12.17
N GLY A 785 11.93 -39.33 -11.30
CA GLY A 785 13.22 -38.69 -11.59
C GLY A 785 13.11 -37.37 -12.37
N ALA A 786 11.91 -36.96 -12.77
CA ALA A 786 11.68 -35.73 -13.50
C ALA A 786 10.46 -34.98 -12.95
N PRO A 787 10.34 -33.67 -13.21
CA PRO A 787 9.09 -32.96 -12.99
C PRO A 787 7.94 -33.56 -13.80
N ILE A 788 6.70 -33.11 -13.55
CA ILE A 788 5.54 -33.54 -14.35
C ILE A 788 5.82 -33.24 -15.82
N THR A 789 5.81 -34.29 -16.66
CA THR A 789 6.03 -34.20 -18.11
C THR A 789 4.75 -34.46 -18.87
N ILE A 790 4.49 -33.64 -19.89
CA ILE A 790 3.26 -33.67 -20.70
C ILE A 790 3.57 -33.92 -22.18
N PRO A 791 2.64 -34.50 -22.95
CA PRO A 791 2.80 -34.60 -24.40
C PRO A 791 2.76 -33.21 -25.04
N VAL A 792 3.65 -32.96 -26.00
CA VAL A 792 3.70 -31.70 -26.75
C VAL A 792 3.76 -31.92 -28.27
N GLY A 793 3.54 -30.83 -29.01
CA GLY A 793 3.65 -30.77 -30.46
C GLY A 793 2.35 -31.02 -31.22
N PRO A 794 2.39 -31.14 -32.55
CA PRO A 794 1.18 -31.07 -33.39
C PRO A 794 0.10 -32.10 -33.04
N ALA A 795 0.48 -33.23 -32.42
CA ALA A 795 -0.46 -34.24 -31.94
C ALA A 795 -1.41 -33.75 -30.82
N THR A 796 -1.10 -32.62 -30.16
CA THR A 796 -1.95 -32.00 -29.13
C THR A 796 -3.01 -31.07 -29.71
N LEU A 797 -2.92 -30.71 -31.00
CA LEU A 797 -3.87 -29.83 -31.65
C LEU A 797 -5.23 -30.52 -31.81
N GLY A 798 -6.30 -29.81 -31.46
CA GLY A 798 -7.67 -30.30 -31.44
C GLY A 798 -7.97 -31.28 -30.31
N ARG A 799 -7.05 -31.46 -29.36
CA ARG A 799 -7.18 -32.35 -28.20
C ARG A 799 -7.44 -31.56 -26.93
N ILE A 800 -8.09 -32.22 -25.97
CA ILE A 800 -8.28 -31.70 -24.60
C ILE A 800 -7.45 -32.54 -23.64
N MET A 801 -6.58 -31.90 -22.86
CA MET A 801 -5.76 -32.54 -21.84
C MET A 801 -5.96 -31.93 -20.45
N ASN A 802 -5.73 -32.75 -19.42
CA ASN A 802 -5.71 -32.30 -18.02
C ASN A 802 -4.31 -31.76 -17.63
N VAL A 803 -4.14 -31.39 -16.35
CA VAL A 803 -2.87 -30.86 -15.81
C VAL A 803 -1.66 -31.80 -16.00
N THR A 804 -1.85 -33.12 -15.94
CA THR A 804 -0.79 -34.13 -16.12
C THR A 804 -0.55 -34.49 -17.59
N GLY A 805 -1.30 -33.90 -18.52
CA GLY A 805 -1.19 -34.16 -19.95
C GLY A 805 -1.96 -35.38 -20.45
N ASP A 806 -2.78 -35.99 -19.60
CA ASP A 806 -3.65 -37.10 -19.99
C ASP A 806 -4.87 -36.57 -20.77
N PRO A 807 -5.27 -37.24 -21.87
CA PRO A 807 -6.40 -36.79 -22.68
C PRO A 807 -7.74 -37.01 -21.96
N ILE A 808 -8.59 -36.00 -21.98
CA ILE A 808 -9.93 -36.00 -21.36
C ILE A 808 -11.06 -35.79 -22.37
N ASP A 809 -10.79 -35.96 -23.66
CA ASP A 809 -11.73 -35.76 -24.77
C ASP A 809 -12.37 -37.06 -25.30
N GLU A 810 -12.15 -38.19 -24.63
CA GLU A 810 -12.63 -39.52 -25.04
C GLU A 810 -12.11 -40.01 -26.42
N ARG A 811 -11.14 -39.33 -27.04
CA ARG A 811 -10.59 -39.67 -28.38
C ARG A 811 -9.39 -40.64 -28.31
N GLY A 812 -9.18 -41.28 -27.16
CA GLY A 812 -8.07 -42.19 -26.90
C GLY A 812 -6.71 -41.47 -26.67
N PRO A 813 -5.60 -42.21 -26.54
CA PRO A 813 -4.30 -41.63 -26.21
C PRO A 813 -3.77 -40.63 -27.25
N ILE A 814 -3.08 -39.58 -26.81
CA ILE A 814 -2.32 -38.68 -27.69
C ILE A 814 -1.06 -39.41 -28.15
N LYS A 815 -0.94 -39.67 -29.45
CA LYS A 815 0.19 -40.40 -30.03
C LYS A 815 1.32 -39.41 -30.35
N THR A 816 2.24 -39.21 -29.40
CA THR A 816 3.45 -38.41 -29.57
C THR A 816 4.64 -39.08 -28.89
N ASP A 817 5.84 -38.84 -29.43
CA ASP A 817 7.13 -39.21 -28.83
C ASP A 817 7.79 -38.03 -28.11
N LYS A 818 7.20 -36.83 -28.18
CA LYS A 818 7.72 -35.59 -27.62
C LYS A 818 7.02 -35.25 -26.31
N PHE A 819 7.80 -35.19 -25.23
CA PHE A 819 7.36 -34.80 -23.90
C PHE A 819 8.26 -33.72 -23.33
N LEU A 820 7.67 -32.72 -22.67
CA LEU A 820 8.40 -31.66 -21.97
C LEU A 820 7.87 -31.51 -20.54
N PRO A 821 8.73 -31.14 -19.57
CA PRO A 821 8.30 -30.87 -18.21
C PRO A 821 7.58 -29.52 -18.12
N ILE A 822 6.60 -29.42 -17.22
CA ILE A 822 5.82 -28.19 -17.03
C ILE A 822 6.61 -27.05 -16.37
N HIS A 823 7.67 -27.41 -15.64
CA HIS A 823 8.59 -26.48 -14.99
C HIS A 823 9.81 -26.27 -15.88
N ALA A 824 10.03 -25.02 -16.28
CA ALA A 824 11.10 -24.59 -17.16
C ALA A 824 11.62 -23.21 -16.73
N GLU A 825 12.91 -22.96 -16.92
CA GLU A 825 13.49 -21.62 -16.80
C GLU A 825 13.07 -20.73 -17.98
N ALA A 826 12.96 -19.42 -17.73
CA ALA A 826 12.66 -18.46 -18.78
C ALA A 826 13.75 -18.40 -19.86
N PRO A 827 13.44 -17.95 -21.09
CA PRO A 827 14.45 -17.76 -22.13
C PRO A 827 15.55 -16.77 -21.69
N GLU A 828 16.80 -17.12 -21.96
CA GLU A 828 17.97 -16.28 -21.67
C GLU A 828 17.88 -14.94 -22.41
N PHE A 829 18.38 -13.85 -21.81
CA PHE A 829 18.32 -12.51 -22.40
C PHE A 829 18.93 -12.43 -23.81
N THR A 830 19.95 -13.25 -24.11
CA THR A 830 20.56 -13.33 -25.45
C THR A 830 19.67 -13.94 -26.53
N GLU A 831 18.63 -14.68 -26.14
CA GLU A 831 17.67 -15.30 -27.05
C GLU A 831 16.40 -14.46 -27.23
N GLN A 832 16.22 -13.40 -26.45
CA GLN A 832 15.06 -12.52 -26.50
C GLN A 832 15.21 -11.46 -27.60
N SER A 833 14.11 -11.15 -28.30
CA SER A 833 14.08 -10.05 -29.27
C SER A 833 13.93 -8.71 -28.57
N THR A 834 14.63 -7.67 -29.05
CA THR A 834 14.53 -6.30 -28.52
C THR A 834 13.63 -5.39 -29.36
N THR A 835 13.11 -5.89 -30.48
CA THR A 835 12.27 -5.12 -31.40
C THR A 835 10.81 -5.12 -30.94
N ALA A 836 10.23 -3.96 -30.69
CA ALA A 836 8.81 -3.82 -30.41
C ALA A 836 8.00 -3.89 -31.72
N GLU A 837 7.13 -4.89 -31.84
CA GLU A 837 6.25 -5.09 -33.00
C GLU A 837 4.79 -5.16 -32.54
N VAL A 838 3.89 -4.54 -33.29
CA VAL A 838 2.44 -4.59 -33.01
C VAL A 838 1.85 -5.87 -33.60
N LEU A 839 1.10 -6.61 -32.78
CA LEU A 839 0.26 -7.71 -33.22
C LEU A 839 -1.08 -7.16 -33.71
N VAL A 840 -1.29 -7.14 -35.03
CA VAL A 840 -2.55 -6.70 -35.64
C VAL A 840 -3.62 -7.77 -35.44
N THR A 841 -4.65 -7.45 -34.67
CA THR A 841 -5.72 -8.39 -34.27
C THR A 841 -6.89 -8.44 -35.26
N GLY A 842 -7.02 -7.42 -36.11
CA GLY A 842 -8.16 -7.22 -37.00
C GLY A 842 -9.40 -6.69 -36.28
N ILE A 843 -9.29 -6.31 -35.00
CA ILE A 843 -10.37 -5.72 -34.19
C ILE A 843 -10.10 -4.22 -34.06
N LYS A 844 -10.96 -3.38 -34.66
CA LYS A 844 -10.75 -1.93 -34.79
C LYS A 844 -10.39 -1.23 -33.49
N VAL A 845 -11.17 -1.47 -32.43
CA VAL A 845 -10.99 -0.80 -31.14
C VAL A 845 -9.66 -1.19 -30.48
N VAL A 846 -9.23 -2.45 -30.62
CA VAL A 846 -7.95 -2.93 -30.11
C VAL A 846 -6.81 -2.34 -30.93
N ASP A 847 -6.84 -2.54 -32.24
CA ASP A 847 -5.74 -2.14 -33.12
C ASP A 847 -5.55 -0.62 -33.13
N LEU A 848 -6.62 0.18 -33.02
CA LEU A 848 -6.52 1.63 -32.96
C LEU A 848 -6.09 2.14 -31.58
N LEU A 849 -6.78 1.73 -30.49
CA LEU A 849 -6.71 2.40 -29.18
C LEU A 849 -5.89 1.62 -28.14
N ALA A 850 -5.83 0.29 -28.24
CA ALA A 850 -5.09 -0.56 -27.31
C ALA A 850 -4.25 -1.62 -28.06
N PRO A 851 -3.34 -1.22 -28.97
CA PRO A 851 -2.63 -2.16 -29.84
C PRO A 851 -1.81 -3.17 -29.04
N TYR A 852 -1.88 -4.45 -29.39
CA TYR A 852 -1.17 -5.50 -28.66
C TYR A 852 0.27 -5.62 -29.12
N ALA A 853 1.18 -5.92 -28.19
CA ALA A 853 2.57 -6.20 -28.52
C ALA A 853 2.74 -7.67 -28.92
N ARG A 854 3.52 -7.94 -29.95
CA ARG A 854 3.95 -9.31 -30.29
C ARG A 854 4.87 -9.85 -29.18
N GLY A 855 4.47 -10.96 -28.58
CA GLY A 855 5.09 -11.51 -27.38
C GLY A 855 4.68 -10.83 -26.08
N GLY A 856 3.71 -9.91 -26.13
CA GLY A 856 3.25 -9.16 -24.98
C GLY A 856 2.26 -9.91 -24.11
N LYS A 857 2.00 -9.35 -22.94
CA LYS A 857 1.06 -9.86 -21.93
C LYS A 857 -0.14 -8.91 -21.83
N ILE A 858 -1.32 -9.41 -22.16
CA ILE A 858 -2.55 -8.62 -22.24
C ILE A 858 -3.50 -9.03 -21.12
N GLY A 859 -3.96 -8.07 -20.32
CA GLY A 859 -5.03 -8.29 -19.35
C GLY A 859 -6.40 -7.99 -19.94
N LEU A 860 -7.32 -8.96 -19.90
CA LEU A 860 -8.70 -8.83 -20.33
C LEU A 860 -9.65 -8.71 -19.12
N PHE A 861 -10.20 -7.51 -18.92
CA PHE A 861 -11.06 -7.16 -17.79
C PHE A 861 -12.53 -7.13 -18.18
N GLY A 862 -13.42 -7.36 -17.22
CA GLY A 862 -14.87 -7.25 -17.44
C GLY A 862 -15.70 -8.15 -16.53
N GLY A 863 -16.97 -7.79 -16.33
CA GLY A 863 -17.92 -8.59 -15.56
C GLY A 863 -18.43 -9.82 -16.33
N ALA A 864 -19.22 -10.67 -15.67
CA ALA A 864 -19.94 -11.73 -16.39
C ALA A 864 -20.93 -11.13 -17.41
N GLY A 865 -21.02 -11.73 -18.60
CA GLY A 865 -22.00 -11.36 -19.63
C GLY A 865 -21.58 -10.24 -20.59
N VAL A 866 -20.40 -9.63 -20.43
CA VAL A 866 -19.91 -8.54 -21.32
C VAL A 866 -19.27 -9.01 -22.64
N GLY A 867 -19.25 -10.33 -22.90
CA GLY A 867 -18.74 -10.90 -24.16
C GLY A 867 -17.27 -11.34 -24.17
N LYS A 868 -16.64 -11.62 -23.01
CA LYS A 868 -15.23 -12.08 -22.92
C LYS A 868 -14.90 -13.28 -23.79
N THR A 869 -15.69 -14.35 -23.68
CA THR A 869 -15.48 -15.60 -24.41
C THR A 869 -15.58 -15.38 -25.91
N VAL A 870 -16.59 -14.62 -26.35
CA VAL A 870 -16.79 -14.25 -27.75
C VAL A 870 -15.59 -13.44 -28.28
N PHE A 871 -15.04 -12.53 -27.47
CA PHE A 871 -13.86 -11.76 -27.81
C PHE A 871 -12.60 -12.63 -27.95
N ILE A 872 -12.39 -13.57 -27.01
CA ILE A 872 -11.27 -14.53 -27.07
C ILE A 872 -11.39 -15.43 -28.31
N GLN A 873 -12.58 -15.95 -28.59
CA GLN A 873 -12.83 -16.79 -29.77
C GLN A 873 -12.59 -16.04 -31.08
N GLU A 874 -13.01 -14.77 -31.17
CA GLU A 874 -12.74 -13.96 -32.36
C GLU A 874 -11.24 -13.72 -32.55
N LEU A 875 -10.49 -13.46 -31.47
CA LEU A 875 -9.03 -13.35 -31.55
C LEU A 875 -8.38 -14.64 -32.06
N ILE A 876 -8.79 -15.81 -31.56
CA ILE A 876 -8.31 -17.12 -32.03
C ILE A 876 -8.61 -17.28 -33.53
N ASN A 877 -9.85 -17.00 -33.94
CA ASN A 877 -10.29 -17.10 -35.33
C ASN A 877 -9.51 -16.16 -36.27
N ASN A 878 -9.35 -14.89 -35.88
CA ASN A 878 -8.66 -13.89 -36.70
C ASN A 878 -7.19 -14.23 -36.89
N ILE A 879 -6.53 -14.72 -35.84
CA ILE A 879 -5.10 -15.05 -35.90
C ILE A 879 -4.88 -16.34 -36.70
N ALA A 880 -5.75 -17.33 -36.53
CA ALA A 880 -5.74 -18.55 -37.34
C ALA A 880 -5.90 -18.28 -38.84
N LYS A 881 -6.69 -17.25 -39.22
CA LYS A 881 -6.95 -16.84 -40.60
C LYS A 881 -5.90 -15.87 -41.17
N ALA A 882 -5.41 -14.91 -40.38
CA ALA A 882 -4.56 -13.82 -40.87
C ALA A 882 -3.05 -14.08 -40.71
N HIS A 883 -2.62 -14.78 -39.66
CA HIS A 883 -1.18 -14.89 -39.30
C HIS A 883 -0.65 -16.32 -39.31
N GLY A 884 -1.51 -17.33 -39.46
CA GLY A 884 -1.08 -18.73 -39.60
C GLY A 884 -0.53 -19.41 -38.34
N GLY A 885 -0.51 -18.71 -37.19
CA GLY A 885 0.00 -19.22 -35.92
C GLY A 885 -0.92 -20.20 -35.18
N TYR A 886 -0.39 -20.81 -34.12
CA TYR A 886 -1.12 -21.73 -33.24
C TYR A 886 -1.70 -21.02 -32.02
N SER A 887 -2.76 -21.58 -31.44
CA SER A 887 -3.33 -21.10 -30.18
C SER A 887 -3.31 -22.17 -29.11
N VAL A 888 -3.08 -21.78 -27.87
CA VAL A 888 -3.20 -22.67 -26.70
C VAL A 888 -4.18 -22.03 -25.73
N PHE A 889 -5.25 -22.74 -25.41
CA PHE A 889 -6.25 -22.28 -24.45
C PHE A 889 -6.09 -23.04 -23.13
N THR A 890 -5.95 -22.30 -22.04
CA THR A 890 -5.74 -22.84 -20.69
C THR A 890 -6.87 -22.41 -19.77
N GLY A 891 -7.77 -23.34 -19.46
CA GLY A 891 -8.87 -23.16 -18.53
C GLY A 891 -8.44 -23.45 -17.09
N VAL A 892 -8.19 -22.42 -16.29
CA VAL A 892 -7.76 -22.52 -14.89
C VAL A 892 -8.97 -22.39 -13.96
N GLY A 893 -9.39 -23.52 -13.36
CA GLY A 893 -10.58 -23.54 -12.51
C GLY A 893 -11.84 -23.22 -13.30
N GLU A 894 -11.94 -23.75 -14.52
CA GLU A 894 -13.11 -23.59 -15.39
C GLU A 894 -14.23 -24.57 -15.00
N ARG A 895 -15.47 -24.20 -15.30
CA ARG A 895 -16.60 -25.12 -15.15
C ARG A 895 -16.62 -26.08 -16.33
N THR A 896 -16.92 -27.36 -16.06
CA THR A 896 -17.03 -28.38 -17.10
C THR A 896 -18.01 -28.00 -18.22
N ARG A 897 -19.13 -27.35 -17.88
CA ARG A 897 -20.10 -26.86 -18.86
C ARG A 897 -19.49 -25.80 -19.80
N GLU A 898 -18.80 -24.82 -19.24
CA GLU A 898 -18.21 -23.69 -19.99
C GLU A 898 -17.09 -24.18 -20.93
N GLY A 899 -16.24 -25.09 -20.46
CA GLY A 899 -15.22 -25.72 -21.31
C GLY A 899 -15.81 -26.61 -22.42
N ASN A 900 -16.89 -27.32 -22.14
CA ASN A 900 -17.59 -28.14 -23.14
C ASN A 900 -18.26 -27.28 -24.22
N ASP A 901 -18.96 -26.22 -23.82
CA ASP A 901 -19.61 -25.27 -24.73
C ASP A 901 -18.55 -24.63 -25.65
N LEU A 902 -17.42 -24.17 -25.09
CA LEU A 902 -16.29 -23.63 -25.85
C LEU A 902 -15.72 -24.62 -26.88
N TYR A 903 -15.56 -25.89 -26.50
CA TYR A 903 -15.03 -26.91 -27.39
C TYR A 903 -15.95 -27.17 -28.59
N HIS A 904 -17.27 -27.24 -28.37
CA HIS A 904 -18.24 -27.41 -29.45
C HIS A 904 -18.36 -26.16 -30.33
N GLU A 905 -18.36 -24.97 -29.75
CA GLU A 905 -18.36 -23.71 -30.51
C GLU A 905 -17.12 -23.59 -31.41
N MET A 906 -15.94 -24.05 -30.95
CA MET A 906 -14.73 -24.11 -31.76
C MET A 906 -14.82 -25.15 -32.90
N GLN A 907 -15.62 -26.20 -32.76
CA GLN A 907 -15.91 -27.15 -33.85
C GLN A 907 -16.85 -26.53 -34.88
N GLU A 908 -17.91 -25.87 -34.43
CA GLU A 908 -18.89 -25.20 -35.31
C GLU A 908 -18.23 -24.08 -36.13
N THR A 909 -17.31 -23.34 -35.53
CA THR A 909 -16.53 -22.27 -36.19
C THR A 909 -15.34 -22.79 -37.02
N SER A 910 -15.16 -24.12 -37.11
CA SER A 910 -14.08 -24.79 -37.85
C SER A 910 -12.65 -24.47 -37.37
N VAL A 911 -12.50 -23.92 -36.16
CA VAL A 911 -11.20 -23.72 -35.48
C VAL A 911 -10.63 -25.08 -35.03
N ILE A 912 -11.51 -25.97 -34.58
CA ILE A 912 -11.21 -27.38 -34.32
C ILE A 912 -11.86 -28.22 -35.42
N GLN A 913 -11.04 -28.98 -36.13
CA GLN A 913 -11.48 -29.93 -37.14
C GLN A 913 -11.12 -31.33 -36.68
N LEU A 914 -12.12 -32.15 -36.36
CA LEU A 914 -11.90 -33.49 -35.80
C LEU A 914 -11.16 -34.42 -36.77
N ASP A 915 -11.43 -34.28 -38.07
CA ASP A 915 -10.82 -35.03 -39.17
C ASP A 915 -9.88 -34.17 -40.05
N GLY A 916 -9.52 -32.97 -39.57
CA GLY A 916 -8.70 -31.97 -40.30
C GLY A 916 -7.58 -31.36 -39.46
N GLU A 917 -6.93 -30.33 -39.99
CA GLU A 917 -5.83 -29.63 -39.31
C GLU A 917 -6.39 -28.60 -38.31
N SER A 918 -6.50 -29.00 -37.04
CA SER A 918 -6.84 -28.09 -35.94
C SER A 918 -5.66 -27.16 -35.62
N LYS A 919 -5.95 -25.91 -35.22
CA LYS A 919 -4.91 -24.92 -34.87
C LYS A 919 -4.85 -24.53 -33.38
N VAL A 920 -5.67 -25.17 -32.55
CA VAL A 920 -5.76 -24.90 -31.12
C VAL A 920 -5.51 -26.15 -30.29
N ALA A 921 -4.76 -26.05 -29.20
CA ALA A 921 -4.65 -27.07 -28.16
C ALA A 921 -5.37 -26.59 -26.88
N LEU A 922 -6.08 -27.47 -26.19
CA LEU A 922 -6.85 -27.11 -24.99
C LEU A 922 -6.32 -27.85 -23.75
N VAL A 923 -6.06 -27.10 -22.69
CA VAL A 923 -5.65 -27.61 -21.39
C VAL A 923 -6.64 -27.14 -20.33
N PHE A 924 -7.23 -28.06 -19.57
CA PHE A 924 -8.19 -27.70 -18.53
C PHE A 924 -7.78 -28.23 -17.16
N GLY A 925 -7.98 -27.38 -16.16
CA GLY A 925 -8.02 -27.73 -14.75
C GLY A 925 -9.38 -27.31 -14.21
N GLN A 926 -10.18 -28.24 -13.72
CA GLN A 926 -11.58 -27.99 -13.38
C GLN A 926 -11.75 -27.36 -12.00
N MET A 927 -12.88 -26.69 -11.75
CA MET A 927 -13.18 -26.11 -10.43
C MET A 927 -13.21 -27.13 -9.29
N ASN A 928 -13.61 -28.38 -9.57
CA ASN A 928 -13.72 -29.48 -8.62
C ASN A 928 -12.42 -30.25 -8.42
N GLU A 929 -11.36 -29.94 -9.17
CA GLU A 929 -10.05 -30.56 -8.99
C GLU A 929 -9.30 -29.93 -7.81
N PRO A 930 -8.36 -30.68 -7.19
CA PRO A 930 -7.56 -30.17 -6.08
C PRO A 930 -6.81 -28.88 -6.43
N PRO A 931 -6.51 -28.02 -5.44
CA PRO A 931 -5.78 -26.77 -5.68
C PRO A 931 -4.39 -26.99 -6.31
N GLY A 932 -3.78 -28.16 -6.11
CA GLY A 932 -2.54 -28.54 -6.80
C GLY A 932 -2.66 -28.52 -8.33
N ALA A 933 -3.71 -29.13 -8.88
CA ALA A 933 -3.98 -29.16 -10.31
C ALA A 933 -4.18 -27.75 -10.87
N ARG A 934 -5.03 -26.95 -10.18
CA ARG A 934 -5.33 -25.56 -10.57
C ARG A 934 -4.10 -24.66 -10.52
N ALA A 935 -3.16 -24.90 -9.59
CA ALA A 935 -1.90 -24.17 -9.48
C ALA A 935 -0.82 -24.59 -10.50
N ARG A 936 -1.07 -25.61 -11.34
CA ARG A 936 -0.11 -26.12 -12.33
C ARG A 936 -0.61 -26.08 -13.77
N VAL A 937 -1.93 -26.07 -13.98
CA VAL A 937 -2.53 -26.08 -15.33
C VAL A 937 -2.05 -24.93 -16.23
N ALA A 938 -1.83 -23.73 -15.69
CA ALA A 938 -1.26 -22.59 -16.42
C ALA A 938 0.14 -22.91 -17.00
N LEU A 939 0.96 -23.63 -16.24
CA LEU A 939 2.30 -24.07 -16.66
C LEU A 939 2.22 -25.16 -17.73
N THR A 940 1.24 -26.06 -17.63
CA THR A 940 0.97 -27.09 -18.65
C THR A 940 0.65 -26.44 -20.00
N GLY A 941 -0.28 -25.49 -20.04
CA GLY A 941 -0.62 -24.73 -21.25
C GLY A 941 0.58 -23.95 -21.80
N LEU A 942 1.31 -23.26 -20.93
CA LEU A 942 2.52 -22.53 -21.31
C LEU A 942 3.58 -23.45 -21.93
N THR A 943 3.76 -24.65 -21.40
CA THR A 943 4.75 -25.63 -21.93
C THR A 943 4.40 -26.11 -23.34
N VAL A 944 3.11 -26.27 -23.65
CA VAL A 944 2.65 -26.55 -25.02
C VAL A 944 2.98 -25.37 -25.94
N ALA A 945 2.73 -24.13 -25.48
CA ALA A 945 3.04 -22.93 -26.26
C ALA A 945 4.56 -22.76 -26.49
N GLU A 946 5.38 -23.02 -25.48
CA GLU A 946 6.84 -22.98 -25.58
C GLU A 946 7.39 -23.99 -26.57
N TYR A 947 6.81 -25.18 -26.66
CA TYR A 947 7.22 -26.13 -27.69
C TYR A 947 7.06 -25.54 -29.10
N PHE A 948 5.90 -24.95 -29.40
CA PHE A 948 5.64 -24.37 -30.72
C PHE A 948 6.53 -23.14 -31.00
N ARG A 949 6.80 -22.31 -29.97
CA ARG A 949 7.75 -21.19 -30.07
C ARG A 949 9.19 -21.66 -30.32
N ASP A 950 9.69 -22.56 -29.49
CA ASP A 950 11.13 -22.83 -29.39
C ASP A 950 11.62 -23.91 -30.36
N GLN A 951 10.77 -24.91 -30.65
CA GLN A 951 11.09 -26.02 -31.55
C GLN A 951 10.58 -25.78 -32.98
N GLU A 952 9.39 -25.18 -33.13
CA GLU A 952 8.77 -24.96 -34.44
C GLU A 952 8.85 -23.51 -34.95
N GLY A 953 9.37 -22.59 -34.12
CA GLY A 953 9.57 -21.18 -34.50
C GLY A 953 8.27 -20.44 -34.81
N GLN A 954 7.16 -20.84 -34.16
CA GLN A 954 5.84 -20.29 -34.41
C GLN A 954 5.54 -19.11 -33.49
N ASP A 955 4.69 -18.21 -33.96
CA ASP A 955 3.99 -17.25 -33.10
C ASP A 955 2.75 -17.92 -32.51
N VAL A 956 2.66 -17.91 -31.18
CA VAL A 956 1.64 -18.63 -30.43
C VAL A 956 0.82 -17.64 -29.61
N LEU A 957 -0.49 -17.78 -29.67
CA LEU A 957 -1.38 -17.12 -28.71
C LEU A 957 -1.70 -18.04 -27.54
N LEU A 958 -1.37 -17.59 -26.33
CA LEU A 958 -1.66 -18.29 -25.09
C LEU A 958 -2.81 -17.60 -24.37
N PHE A 959 -3.93 -18.29 -24.21
CA PHE A 959 -5.07 -17.82 -23.43
C PHE A 959 -5.05 -18.45 -22.04
N ILE A 960 -5.17 -17.62 -21.01
CA ILE A 960 -5.29 -18.07 -19.61
C ILE A 960 -6.59 -17.51 -19.04
N ASP A 961 -7.61 -18.36 -18.93
CA ASP A 961 -8.88 -18.03 -18.27
C ASP A 961 -9.07 -18.98 -17.09
N ASN A 962 -8.82 -18.59 -15.83
CA ASN A 962 -8.54 -17.24 -15.35
C ASN A 962 -7.21 -17.18 -14.56
N ILE A 963 -6.37 -16.17 -14.82
CA ILE A 963 -5.09 -15.99 -14.11
C ILE A 963 -5.29 -15.73 -12.60
N PHE A 964 -6.43 -15.15 -12.21
CA PHE A 964 -6.81 -14.99 -10.82
C PHE A 964 -7.02 -16.34 -10.13
N ARG A 965 -7.59 -17.33 -10.83
CA ARG A 965 -7.80 -18.69 -10.27
C ARG A 965 -6.48 -19.44 -10.08
N PHE A 966 -5.47 -19.18 -10.92
CA PHE A 966 -4.11 -19.66 -10.69
C PHE A 966 -3.56 -19.11 -9.37
N THR A 967 -3.73 -17.80 -9.14
CA THR A 967 -3.30 -17.14 -7.91
C THR A 967 -4.05 -17.65 -6.68
N GLN A 968 -5.36 -17.80 -6.76
CA GLN A 968 -6.20 -18.35 -5.68
C GLN A 968 -5.78 -19.78 -5.33
N ALA A 969 -5.54 -20.63 -6.34
CA ALA A 969 -5.05 -21.98 -6.13
C ALA A 969 -3.67 -21.99 -5.45
N GLY A 970 -2.80 -21.03 -5.78
CA GLY A 970 -1.53 -20.82 -5.09
C GLY A 970 -1.69 -20.51 -3.59
N SER A 971 -2.66 -19.67 -3.23
CA SER A 971 -3.00 -19.38 -1.83
C SER A 971 -3.49 -20.65 -1.10
N GLU A 972 -4.40 -21.41 -1.71
CA GLU A 972 -4.90 -22.67 -1.16
C GLU A 972 -3.78 -23.71 -0.97
N VAL A 973 -2.89 -23.87 -1.95
CA VAL A 973 -1.71 -24.75 -1.85
C VAL A 973 -0.77 -24.27 -0.74
N SER A 974 -0.51 -22.97 -0.65
CA SER A 974 0.37 -22.40 0.38
C SER A 974 -0.17 -22.64 1.79
N ALA A 975 -1.48 -22.48 1.99
CA ALA A 975 -2.16 -22.80 3.24
C ALA A 975 -2.01 -24.28 3.60
N LEU A 976 -2.21 -25.17 2.62
CA LEU A 976 -2.04 -26.63 2.80
C LEU A 976 -0.61 -27.03 3.15
N LEU A 977 0.39 -26.31 2.66
CA LEU A 977 1.81 -26.53 3.00
C LEU A 977 2.19 -25.97 4.37
N GLY A 978 1.29 -25.27 5.05
CA GLY A 978 1.56 -24.61 6.33
C GLY A 978 2.43 -23.37 6.19
N ARG A 979 2.56 -22.79 4.98
CA ARG A 979 3.28 -21.54 4.77
C ARG A 979 2.44 -20.39 5.33
N ILE A 980 3.12 -19.38 5.88
CA ILE A 980 2.46 -18.18 6.36
C ILE A 980 2.06 -17.35 5.12
N PRO A 981 0.77 -17.02 4.93
CA PRO A 981 0.33 -16.21 3.79
C PRO A 981 0.91 -14.77 3.88
N SER A 982 0.94 -14.01 2.80
CA SER A 982 1.30 -12.59 2.74
C SER A 982 0.05 -11.70 2.86
N ALA A 983 0.05 -10.50 2.28
CA ALA A 983 -1.09 -9.58 2.29
C ALA A 983 -2.38 -10.25 1.75
N VAL A 984 -3.51 -9.93 2.38
CA VAL A 984 -4.88 -10.34 1.97
C VAL A 984 -5.07 -11.87 1.86
N GLY A 985 -4.20 -12.68 2.47
CA GLY A 985 -4.32 -14.14 2.51
C GLY A 985 -3.67 -14.89 1.33
N TYR A 986 -2.91 -14.20 0.47
CA TYR A 986 -2.19 -14.84 -0.65
C TYR A 986 -0.91 -15.56 -0.20
N GLN A 987 -0.33 -16.40 -1.04
CA GLN A 987 0.94 -17.07 -0.75
C GLN A 987 2.11 -16.06 -0.73
N PRO A 988 3.11 -16.21 0.16
CA PRO A 988 4.25 -15.30 0.24
C PRO A 988 5.15 -15.37 -1.00
N THR A 989 5.03 -16.45 -1.78
CA THR A 989 5.71 -16.64 -3.05
C THR A 989 4.95 -16.04 -4.23
N LEU A 990 3.83 -15.34 -4.04
CA LEU A 990 2.94 -14.89 -5.11
C LEU A 990 3.71 -14.15 -6.23
N ALA A 991 4.53 -13.17 -5.86
CA ALA A 991 5.33 -12.41 -6.82
C ALA A 991 6.34 -13.29 -7.57
N VAL A 992 6.93 -14.27 -6.91
CA VAL A 992 7.90 -15.20 -7.52
C VAL A 992 7.20 -16.19 -8.45
N ASP A 993 6.12 -16.82 -8.01
CA ASP A 993 5.36 -17.82 -8.77
C ASP A 993 4.72 -17.17 -10.02
N MET A 994 4.16 -15.96 -9.85
CA MET A 994 3.65 -15.18 -10.97
C MET A 994 4.79 -14.75 -11.90
N GLY A 995 5.87 -14.20 -11.37
CA GLY A 995 7.02 -13.76 -12.15
C GLY A 995 7.64 -14.89 -12.97
N GLN A 996 7.89 -16.06 -12.38
CA GLN A 996 8.46 -17.22 -13.09
C GLN A 996 7.61 -17.66 -14.28
N MET A 997 6.28 -17.62 -14.15
CA MET A 997 5.37 -17.92 -15.25
C MET A 997 5.35 -16.80 -16.29
N GLN A 998 5.24 -15.54 -15.87
CA GLN A 998 5.12 -14.40 -16.77
C GLN A 998 6.41 -14.17 -17.56
N GLU A 999 7.60 -14.38 -16.99
CA GLU A 999 8.88 -14.19 -17.69
C GLU A 999 9.14 -15.22 -18.80
N ARG A 1000 8.47 -16.38 -18.74
CA ARG A 1000 8.48 -17.37 -19.83
C ARG A 1000 7.67 -16.92 -21.05
N ILE A 1001 6.71 -16.00 -20.87
CA ILE A 1001 5.90 -15.41 -21.94
C ILE A 1001 6.68 -14.23 -22.52
N THR A 1002 7.36 -14.46 -23.66
CA THR A 1002 8.19 -13.46 -24.33
C THR A 1002 8.43 -13.81 -25.80
N THR A 1003 8.97 -12.86 -26.55
CA THR A 1003 9.46 -13.04 -27.94
C THR A 1003 10.92 -13.48 -27.93
N THR A 1004 11.21 -14.58 -28.62
CA THR A 1004 12.58 -15.03 -28.88
C THR A 1004 12.99 -14.73 -30.32
N THR A 1005 14.25 -14.97 -30.68
CA THR A 1005 14.72 -14.87 -32.06
C THR A 1005 14.07 -15.88 -33.02
N LYS A 1006 13.33 -16.87 -32.50
CA LYS A 1006 12.69 -17.93 -33.30
C LYS A 1006 11.19 -17.75 -33.49
N GLY A 1007 10.49 -17.23 -32.47
CA GLY A 1007 9.05 -17.05 -32.45
C GLY A 1007 8.59 -16.32 -31.19
N SER A 1008 7.29 -16.10 -31.02
CA SER A 1008 6.74 -15.37 -29.87
C SER A 1008 5.62 -16.12 -29.16
N ILE A 1009 5.45 -15.88 -27.85
CA ILE A 1009 4.22 -16.22 -27.13
C ILE A 1009 3.57 -14.92 -26.71
N THR A 1010 2.43 -14.59 -27.32
CA THR A 1010 1.59 -13.47 -26.91
C THR A 1010 0.48 -14.01 -26.01
N SER A 1011 0.31 -13.44 -24.82
CA SER A 1011 -0.63 -13.97 -23.83
C SER A 1011 -1.84 -13.06 -23.63
N VAL A 1012 -3.04 -13.62 -23.66
CA VAL A 1012 -4.28 -12.94 -23.28
C VAL A 1012 -4.83 -13.61 -22.02
N GLN A 1013 -4.84 -12.86 -20.93
CA GLN A 1013 -5.14 -13.37 -19.59
C GLN A 1013 -6.41 -12.71 -19.09
N ALA A 1014 -7.45 -13.51 -18.85
CA ALA A 1014 -8.65 -12.99 -18.21
C ALA A 1014 -8.33 -12.70 -16.75
N VAL A 1015 -8.51 -11.44 -16.34
CA VAL A 1015 -8.28 -11.01 -14.95
C VAL A 1015 -9.64 -10.76 -14.31
N TYR A 1016 -9.89 -11.45 -13.21
CA TYR A 1016 -10.99 -11.13 -12.31
C TYR A 1016 -10.48 -10.19 -11.22
N VAL A 1017 -11.15 -9.06 -11.01
CA VAL A 1017 -10.84 -8.09 -9.95
C VAL A 1017 -11.87 -8.29 -8.83
N PRO A 1018 -11.48 -8.83 -7.67
CA PRO A 1018 -12.41 -9.00 -6.55
C PRO A 1018 -12.95 -7.66 -6.07
N ALA A 1019 -14.27 -7.54 -5.92
CA ALA A 1019 -14.94 -6.32 -5.43
C ALA A 1019 -14.55 -5.03 -6.19
N ASP A 1020 -14.08 -5.16 -7.44
CA ASP A 1020 -13.52 -4.06 -8.23
C ASP A 1020 -12.33 -3.32 -7.56
N ASP A 1021 -11.66 -3.97 -6.60
CA ASP A 1021 -10.46 -3.48 -5.93
C ASP A 1021 -9.19 -3.86 -6.71
N LEU A 1022 -8.67 -2.90 -7.47
CA LEU A 1022 -7.43 -3.03 -8.24
C LEU A 1022 -6.17 -3.11 -7.34
N THR A 1023 -6.30 -2.79 -6.06
CA THR A 1023 -5.20 -2.82 -5.08
C THR A 1023 -5.03 -4.18 -4.41
N ASP A 1024 -5.94 -5.13 -4.67
CA ASP A 1024 -5.79 -6.51 -4.21
C ASP A 1024 -4.45 -7.09 -4.73
N PRO A 1025 -3.67 -7.82 -3.90
CA PRO A 1025 -2.35 -8.31 -4.28
C PRO A 1025 -2.34 -9.19 -5.54
N ALA A 1026 -3.41 -9.94 -5.83
CA ALA A 1026 -3.47 -10.82 -6.99
C ALA A 1026 -3.55 -10.06 -8.34
N PRO A 1027 -4.52 -9.15 -8.56
CA PRO A 1027 -4.52 -8.30 -9.73
C PRO A 1027 -3.31 -7.36 -9.73
N ALA A 1028 -2.89 -6.76 -8.61
CA ALA A 1028 -1.72 -5.88 -8.53
C ALA A 1028 -0.43 -6.55 -9.01
N THR A 1029 -0.16 -7.78 -8.58
CA THR A 1029 1.02 -8.55 -9.02
C THR A 1029 0.93 -8.89 -10.52
N THR A 1030 -0.26 -9.23 -11.00
CA THR A 1030 -0.48 -9.50 -12.43
C THR A 1030 -0.26 -8.25 -13.27
N PHE A 1031 -0.75 -7.09 -12.82
CA PHE A 1031 -0.63 -5.79 -13.50
C PHE A 1031 0.81 -5.37 -13.76
N ALA A 1032 1.73 -5.68 -12.83
CA ALA A 1032 3.14 -5.36 -12.98
C ALA A 1032 3.76 -5.95 -14.26
N HIS A 1033 3.20 -7.06 -14.76
CA HIS A 1033 3.69 -7.77 -15.94
C HIS A 1033 2.92 -7.47 -17.22
N LEU A 1034 1.80 -6.73 -17.19
CA LEU A 1034 0.98 -6.49 -18.39
C LEU A 1034 1.55 -5.37 -19.27
N ASP A 1035 1.50 -5.57 -20.59
CA ASP A 1035 1.88 -4.61 -21.62
C ASP A 1035 0.68 -3.81 -22.15
N ALA A 1036 -0.50 -4.43 -22.13
CA ALA A 1036 -1.76 -3.81 -22.51
C ALA A 1036 -2.91 -4.31 -21.62
N THR A 1037 -3.91 -3.46 -21.45
CA THR A 1037 -5.13 -3.74 -20.69
C THR A 1037 -6.34 -3.43 -21.56
N THR A 1038 -7.19 -4.43 -21.77
CA THR A 1038 -8.45 -4.31 -22.52
C THR A 1038 -9.62 -4.47 -21.56
N VAL A 1039 -10.41 -3.42 -21.40
CA VAL A 1039 -11.53 -3.38 -20.44
C VAL A 1039 -12.83 -3.57 -21.19
N LEU A 1040 -13.56 -4.66 -20.89
CA LEU A 1040 -14.93 -4.87 -21.40
C LEU A 1040 -15.94 -4.32 -20.38
N SER A 1041 -16.56 -3.19 -20.74
CA SER A 1041 -17.44 -2.41 -19.86
C SER A 1041 -18.90 -2.81 -19.98
N ARG A 1042 -19.59 -2.90 -18.83
CA ARG A 1042 -21.03 -3.14 -18.80
C ARG A 1042 -21.82 -1.99 -19.44
N GLY A 1043 -21.40 -0.74 -19.22
CA GLY A 1043 -22.09 0.43 -19.78
C GLY A 1043 -22.13 0.42 -21.31
N ILE A 1044 -21.07 -0.07 -21.97
CA ILE A 1044 -21.03 -0.20 -23.44
C ILE A 1044 -21.90 -1.37 -23.93
N SER A 1045 -21.90 -2.48 -23.19
CA SER A 1045 -22.79 -3.62 -23.46
C SER A 1045 -24.27 -3.25 -23.34
N GLU A 1046 -24.65 -2.44 -22.35
CA GLU A 1046 -26.02 -1.95 -22.14
C GLU A 1046 -26.49 -1.03 -23.28
N LEU A 1047 -25.55 -0.33 -23.93
CA LEU A 1047 -25.81 0.45 -25.17
C LEU A 1047 -25.95 -0.45 -26.42
N GLY A 1048 -25.75 -1.76 -26.29
CA GLY A 1048 -25.82 -2.72 -27.39
C GLY A 1048 -24.61 -2.68 -28.32
N ILE A 1049 -23.47 -2.10 -27.91
CA ILE A 1049 -22.27 -1.94 -28.74
C ILE A 1049 -21.31 -3.11 -28.45
N TYR A 1050 -20.96 -3.86 -29.50
CA TYR A 1050 -20.07 -5.03 -29.41
C TYR A 1050 -18.92 -4.97 -30.44
N PRO A 1051 -17.66 -5.31 -30.06
CA PRO A 1051 -17.24 -5.72 -28.72
C PRO A 1051 -17.35 -4.57 -27.70
N ALA A 1052 -17.67 -4.91 -26.45
CA ALA A 1052 -17.95 -3.93 -25.40
C ALA A 1052 -16.68 -3.31 -24.79
N VAL A 1053 -15.67 -3.04 -25.62
CA VAL A 1053 -14.36 -2.51 -25.19
C VAL A 1053 -14.49 -1.03 -24.87
N ASP A 1054 -14.04 -0.64 -23.67
CA ASP A 1054 -14.00 0.75 -23.27
C ASP A 1054 -12.79 1.47 -23.89
N PRO A 1055 -13.02 2.49 -24.75
CA PRO A 1055 -11.95 3.19 -25.46
C PRO A 1055 -11.11 4.12 -24.56
N LEU A 1056 -11.60 4.48 -23.37
CA LEU A 1056 -10.92 5.38 -22.43
C LEU A 1056 -10.22 4.61 -21.30
N ASP A 1057 -10.82 3.50 -20.85
CA ASP A 1057 -10.25 2.68 -19.78
C ASP A 1057 -9.28 1.59 -20.29
N SER A 1058 -9.29 1.28 -21.59
CA SER A 1058 -8.31 0.38 -22.22
C SER A 1058 -7.01 1.12 -22.59
N LYS A 1059 -5.85 0.52 -22.31
CA LYS A 1059 -4.53 1.16 -22.45
C LYS A 1059 -3.51 0.18 -23.01
N SER A 1060 -2.48 0.70 -23.70
CA SER A 1060 -1.36 -0.10 -24.19
C SER A 1060 -0.07 0.71 -24.19
N ARG A 1061 1.05 0.06 -23.81
CA ARG A 1061 2.40 0.62 -23.95
C ARG A 1061 2.83 0.78 -25.42
N MET A 1062 2.16 0.11 -26.35
CA MET A 1062 2.46 0.21 -27.78
C MET A 1062 1.90 1.48 -28.42
N LEU A 1063 0.98 2.20 -27.76
CA LEU A 1063 0.42 3.46 -28.27
C LEU A 1063 1.41 4.63 -28.05
N ASP A 1064 2.59 4.51 -28.66
CA ASP A 1064 3.66 5.51 -28.69
C ASP A 1064 3.95 5.87 -30.16
N PRO A 1065 4.07 7.16 -30.52
CA PRO A 1065 4.30 7.59 -31.90
C PRO A 1065 5.58 7.01 -32.52
N ARG A 1066 6.56 6.59 -31.70
CA ARG A 1066 7.79 5.92 -32.17
C ARG A 1066 7.57 4.46 -32.57
N ILE A 1067 6.49 3.83 -32.11
CA ILE A 1067 6.16 2.42 -32.36
C ILE A 1067 5.08 2.32 -33.44
N VAL A 1068 3.91 2.91 -33.20
CA VAL A 1068 2.76 2.84 -34.13
C VAL A 1068 2.84 3.86 -35.28
N GLY A 1069 3.77 4.82 -35.19
CA GLY A 1069 3.89 5.92 -36.13
C GLY A 1069 2.97 7.10 -35.79
N GLN A 1070 3.35 8.28 -36.30
CA GLN A 1070 2.70 9.54 -35.96
C GLN A 1070 1.22 9.57 -36.36
N GLU A 1071 0.89 9.06 -37.55
CA GLU A 1071 -0.48 9.11 -38.09
C GLU A 1071 -1.47 8.26 -37.26
N HIS A 1072 -1.05 7.06 -36.84
CA HIS A 1072 -1.86 6.20 -35.98
C HIS A 1072 -2.06 6.89 -34.62
N TYR A 1073 -0.96 7.33 -33.99
CA TYR A 1073 -0.99 7.97 -32.67
C TYR A 1073 -1.90 9.21 -32.63
N GLU A 1074 -1.79 10.10 -33.60
CA GLU A 1074 -2.62 11.31 -33.68
C GLU A 1074 -4.11 10.96 -33.86
N THR A 1075 -4.41 9.98 -34.71
CA THR A 1075 -5.80 9.53 -34.95
C THR A 1075 -6.41 8.95 -33.68
N ALA A 1076 -5.69 8.05 -33.00
CA ALA A 1076 -6.13 7.44 -31.74
C ALA A 1076 -6.32 8.48 -30.63
N THR A 1077 -5.35 9.39 -30.45
CA THR A 1077 -5.40 10.47 -29.46
C THR A 1077 -6.60 11.37 -29.70
N ARG A 1078 -6.87 11.73 -30.96
CA ARG A 1078 -8.01 12.60 -31.30
C ARG A 1078 -9.36 11.91 -31.08
N VAL A 1079 -9.46 10.61 -31.36
CA VAL A 1079 -10.63 9.79 -31.02
C VAL A 1079 -10.87 9.80 -29.50
N GLN A 1080 -9.83 9.59 -28.69
CA GLN A 1080 -9.93 9.62 -27.23
C GLN A 1080 -10.35 11.01 -26.70
N GLN A 1081 -9.79 12.09 -27.26
CA GLN A 1081 -10.17 13.46 -26.89
C GLN A 1081 -11.66 13.73 -27.10
N ILE A 1082 -12.21 13.40 -28.27
CA ILE A 1082 -13.63 13.61 -28.56
C ILE A 1082 -14.53 12.78 -27.64
N LEU A 1083 -14.14 11.53 -27.34
CA LEU A 1083 -14.90 10.68 -26.42
C LEU A 1083 -14.83 11.18 -24.97
N GLN A 1084 -13.69 11.74 -24.56
CA GLN A 1084 -13.51 12.36 -23.23
C GLN A 1084 -14.32 13.65 -23.10
N GLU A 1085 -14.29 14.53 -24.11
CA GLU A 1085 -15.11 15.75 -24.20
C GLU A 1085 -16.60 15.40 -24.13
N TYR A 1086 -17.03 14.38 -24.88
CA TYR A 1086 -18.39 13.87 -24.82
C TYR A 1086 -18.79 13.41 -23.42
N LYS A 1087 -17.92 12.68 -22.71
CA LYS A 1087 -18.17 12.24 -21.33
C LYS A 1087 -18.38 13.44 -20.38
N SER A 1088 -17.60 14.51 -20.53
CA SER A 1088 -17.80 15.76 -19.77
C SER A 1088 -19.09 16.50 -20.13
N LEU A 1089 -19.52 16.42 -21.39
CA LEU A 1089 -20.77 17.03 -21.85
C LEU A 1089 -22.01 16.21 -21.46
N GLN A 1090 -21.89 14.90 -21.22
CA GLN A 1090 -23.02 14.04 -20.82
C GLN A 1090 -23.69 14.51 -19.52
N ASP A 1091 -22.93 14.93 -18.52
CA ASP A 1091 -23.46 15.45 -17.25
C ASP A 1091 -24.26 16.74 -17.47
N ILE A 1092 -23.78 17.60 -18.38
CA ILE A 1092 -24.47 18.85 -18.75
C ILE A 1092 -25.77 18.53 -19.51
N ILE A 1093 -25.73 17.62 -20.48
CA ILE A 1093 -26.89 17.17 -21.25
C ILE A 1093 -27.96 16.56 -20.32
N ALA A 1094 -27.56 15.80 -19.30
CA ALA A 1094 -28.47 15.19 -18.34
C ALA A 1094 -29.20 16.21 -17.46
N ILE A 1095 -28.57 17.36 -17.18
CA ILE A 1095 -29.13 18.41 -16.32
C ILE A 1095 -29.91 19.47 -17.11
N LEU A 1096 -29.33 19.98 -18.20
CA LEU A 1096 -29.83 21.14 -18.95
C LEU A 1096 -30.52 20.77 -20.28
N GLY A 1097 -30.32 19.55 -20.78
CA GLY A 1097 -30.80 19.12 -22.09
C GLY A 1097 -29.85 19.48 -23.24
N MET A 1098 -30.04 18.83 -24.40
CA MET A 1098 -29.18 18.97 -25.58
C MET A 1098 -29.27 20.36 -26.24
N ASP A 1099 -30.40 21.05 -26.09
CA ASP A 1099 -30.66 22.33 -26.76
C ASP A 1099 -29.81 23.48 -26.22
N GLU A 1100 -29.35 23.37 -24.96
CA GLU A 1100 -28.56 24.38 -24.25
C GLU A 1100 -27.05 24.32 -24.55
N LEU A 1101 -26.62 23.34 -25.36
CA LEU A 1101 -25.23 23.23 -25.81
C LEU A 1101 -24.91 24.23 -26.93
N SER A 1102 -23.66 24.67 -27.01
CA SER A 1102 -23.20 25.44 -28.17
C SER A 1102 -23.25 24.57 -29.44
N GLU A 1103 -23.37 25.18 -30.61
CA GLU A 1103 -23.40 24.41 -31.89
C GLU A 1103 -22.11 23.58 -32.09
N ALA A 1104 -20.97 24.04 -31.56
CA ALA A 1104 -19.72 23.29 -31.57
C ALA A 1104 -19.76 22.08 -30.63
N ASP A 1105 -20.37 22.21 -29.45
CA ASP A 1105 -20.54 21.10 -28.50
C ASP A 1105 -21.55 20.08 -29.01
N LYS A 1106 -22.64 20.52 -29.65
CA LYS A 1106 -23.61 19.63 -30.31
C LYS A 1106 -22.94 18.79 -31.39
N LEU A 1107 -22.14 19.42 -32.25
CA LEU A 1107 -21.36 18.71 -33.27
C LEU A 1107 -20.37 17.71 -32.66
N THR A 1108 -19.73 18.07 -31.55
CA THR A 1108 -18.81 17.19 -30.81
C THR A 1108 -19.55 15.97 -30.26
N VAL A 1109 -20.72 16.16 -29.66
CA VAL A 1109 -21.59 15.07 -29.16
C VAL A 1109 -22.04 14.14 -30.29
N GLU A 1110 -22.49 14.68 -31.42
CA GLU A 1110 -22.91 13.89 -32.58
C GLU A 1110 -21.77 13.04 -33.14
N ARG A 1111 -20.58 13.63 -33.32
CA ARG A 1111 -19.40 12.91 -33.78
C ARG A 1111 -18.96 11.85 -32.78
N ALA A 1112 -18.98 12.15 -31.48
CA ALA A 1112 -18.65 11.18 -30.44
C ALA A 1112 -19.59 9.98 -30.45
N ARG A 1113 -20.91 10.19 -30.61
CA ARG A 1113 -21.90 9.11 -30.73
C ARG A 1113 -21.71 8.24 -31.98
N LYS A 1114 -21.27 8.83 -33.10
CA LYS A 1114 -20.91 8.11 -34.33
C LYS A 1114 -19.64 7.28 -34.12
N ILE A 1115 -18.59 7.87 -33.54
CA ILE A 1115 -17.33 7.20 -33.19
C ILE A 1115 -17.60 6.02 -32.24
N GLN A 1116 -18.38 6.22 -31.18
CA GLN A 1116 -18.71 5.18 -30.20
C GLN A 1116 -19.39 3.97 -30.87
N ARG A 1117 -20.31 4.20 -31.81
CA ARG A 1117 -20.93 3.13 -32.60
C ARG A 1117 -19.97 2.53 -33.63
N PHE A 1118 -19.11 3.34 -34.25
CA PHE A 1118 -18.14 2.87 -35.24
C PHE A 1118 -17.04 1.98 -34.64
N LEU A 1119 -16.81 2.06 -33.32
CA LEU A 1119 -15.96 1.11 -32.60
C LEU A 1119 -16.55 -0.31 -32.53
N SER A 1120 -17.86 -0.48 -32.77
CA SER A 1120 -18.45 -1.82 -32.95
C SER A 1120 -17.96 -2.50 -34.22
N GLN A 1121 -17.92 -3.82 -34.19
CA GLN A 1121 -17.46 -4.63 -35.31
C GLN A 1121 -18.21 -5.97 -35.36
N PRO A 1122 -18.68 -6.39 -36.55
CA PRO A 1122 -19.29 -7.71 -36.70
C PRO A 1122 -18.21 -8.80 -36.58
N PHE A 1123 -18.33 -9.62 -35.54
CA PHE A 1123 -17.44 -10.76 -35.32
C PHE A 1123 -17.93 -12.00 -36.06
N THR A 1124 -16.99 -12.78 -36.60
CA THR A 1124 -17.29 -14.02 -37.32
C THR A 1124 -17.94 -15.04 -36.39
N VAL A 1125 -17.38 -15.20 -35.19
CA VAL A 1125 -17.88 -16.15 -34.19
C VAL A 1125 -19.26 -15.74 -33.65
N ALA A 1126 -19.63 -14.47 -33.77
CA ALA A 1126 -20.92 -13.94 -33.33
C ALA A 1126 -22.00 -13.97 -34.42
N GLN A 1127 -21.70 -14.41 -35.65
CA GLN A 1127 -22.64 -14.40 -36.77
C GLN A 1127 -23.89 -15.25 -36.49
N VAL A 1128 -23.73 -16.37 -35.75
CA VAL A 1128 -24.85 -17.25 -35.37
C VAL A 1128 -25.86 -16.52 -34.47
N PHE A 1129 -25.39 -15.58 -33.64
CA PHE A 1129 -26.24 -14.80 -32.72
C PHE A 1129 -26.76 -13.51 -33.36
N THR A 1130 -25.95 -12.85 -34.18
CA THR A 1130 -26.27 -11.53 -34.74
C THR A 1130 -26.94 -11.58 -36.12
N GLY A 1131 -26.76 -12.67 -36.87
CA GLY A 1131 -27.16 -12.77 -38.27
C GLY A 1131 -26.35 -11.87 -39.23
N ILE A 1132 -25.33 -11.17 -38.73
CA ILE A 1132 -24.47 -10.26 -39.50
C ILE A 1132 -23.17 -11.00 -39.84
N GLU A 1133 -22.76 -10.96 -41.11
CA GLU A 1133 -21.52 -11.57 -41.56
C GLU A 1133 -20.30 -10.90 -40.91
N GLY A 1134 -19.41 -11.71 -40.33
CA GLY A 1134 -18.21 -11.23 -39.66
C GLY A 1134 -17.23 -10.54 -40.61
N LYS A 1135 -16.53 -9.51 -40.13
CA LYS A 1135 -15.57 -8.74 -40.94
C LYS A 1135 -14.27 -8.53 -40.19
N LEU A 1136 -13.17 -8.96 -40.82
CA LEU A 1136 -11.80 -8.65 -40.41
C LEU A 1136 -11.38 -7.34 -41.08
N VAL A 1137 -10.91 -6.37 -40.29
CA VAL A 1137 -10.59 -5.01 -40.79
C VAL A 1137 -9.08 -4.79 -40.75
N ASP A 1138 -8.51 -4.26 -41.84
CA ASP A 1138 -7.07 -3.92 -41.88
C ASP A 1138 -6.77 -2.68 -41.03
N LEU A 1139 -5.59 -2.63 -40.42
CA LEU A 1139 -5.16 -1.50 -39.58
C LEU A 1139 -5.13 -0.18 -40.37
N LYS A 1140 -4.63 -0.18 -41.62
CA LYS A 1140 -4.56 1.03 -42.44
C LYS A 1140 -5.95 1.55 -42.77
N GLU A 1141 -6.87 0.65 -43.05
CA GLU A 1141 -8.28 0.98 -43.31
C GLU A 1141 -8.98 1.51 -42.05
N THR A 1142 -8.64 0.96 -40.88
CA THR A 1142 -9.11 1.45 -39.58
C THR A 1142 -8.68 2.91 -39.37
N ILE A 1143 -7.38 3.20 -39.48
CA ILE A 1143 -6.83 4.55 -39.30
C ILE A 1143 -7.48 5.52 -40.31
N ALA A 1144 -7.54 5.16 -41.59
CA ALA A 1144 -8.15 6.00 -42.62
C ALA A 1144 -9.65 6.27 -42.35
N SER A 1145 -10.39 5.27 -41.89
CA SER A 1145 -11.82 5.39 -41.58
C SER A 1145 -12.07 6.34 -40.41
N PHE A 1146 -11.32 6.22 -39.31
CA PHE A 1146 -11.46 7.14 -38.18
C PHE A 1146 -11.02 8.55 -38.55
N LYS A 1147 -9.97 8.70 -39.37
CA LYS A 1147 -9.52 10.01 -39.87
C LYS A 1147 -10.60 10.72 -40.70
N ALA A 1148 -11.30 10.00 -41.57
CA ALA A 1148 -12.41 10.54 -42.35
C ALA A 1148 -13.58 11.00 -41.46
N ILE A 1149 -13.92 10.22 -40.42
CA ILE A 1149 -14.94 10.58 -39.44
C ILE A 1149 -14.51 11.85 -38.66
N LEU A 1150 -13.26 11.91 -38.21
CA LEU A 1150 -12.71 13.07 -37.50
C LEU A 1150 -12.67 14.34 -38.36
N ALA A 1151 -12.50 14.20 -39.69
CA ALA A 1151 -12.53 15.29 -40.65
C ALA A 1151 -13.95 15.80 -40.97
N GLY A 1152 -15.00 15.15 -40.44
CA GLY A 1152 -16.40 15.53 -40.65
C GLY A 1152 -17.01 14.95 -41.93
N GLU A 1153 -16.35 14.01 -42.61
CA GLU A 1153 -16.86 13.43 -43.86
C GLU A 1153 -18.14 12.58 -43.65
N GLY A 1154 -18.46 12.21 -42.42
CA GLY A 1154 -19.66 11.44 -42.05
C GLY A 1154 -20.69 12.23 -41.25
N ASP A 1155 -20.59 13.56 -41.21
CA ASP A 1155 -21.50 14.42 -40.44
C ASP A 1155 -22.94 14.38 -41.02
N ASP A 1156 -23.08 14.20 -42.33
CA ASP A 1156 -24.33 14.08 -43.07
C ASP A 1156 -25.07 12.74 -42.86
N LEU A 1157 -24.41 11.73 -42.29
CA LEU A 1157 -24.94 10.38 -42.14
C LEU A 1157 -25.62 10.16 -40.78
N PRO A 1158 -26.71 9.36 -40.70
CA PRO A 1158 -27.37 9.06 -39.44
C PRO A 1158 -26.50 8.19 -38.52
N GLU A 1159 -26.62 8.35 -37.19
CA GLU A 1159 -25.82 7.61 -36.20
C GLU A 1159 -25.87 6.08 -36.38
N GLY A 1160 -27.04 5.54 -36.76
CA GLY A 1160 -27.25 4.11 -36.99
C GLY A 1160 -26.44 3.52 -38.16
N ALA A 1161 -25.93 4.36 -39.06
CA ALA A 1161 -25.08 3.93 -40.17
C ALA A 1161 -23.71 3.39 -39.71
N PHE A 1162 -23.23 3.88 -38.55
CA PHE A 1162 -21.92 3.53 -37.99
C PHE A 1162 -21.93 2.27 -37.14
N TYR A 1163 -23.10 1.68 -36.88
CA TYR A 1163 -23.22 0.47 -36.05
C TYR A 1163 -22.97 -0.81 -36.86
N MET A 1164 -22.13 -1.70 -36.33
CA MET A 1164 -21.80 -3.04 -36.86
C MET A 1164 -21.36 -3.03 -38.34
N VAL A 1165 -20.40 -2.17 -38.65
CA VAL A 1165 -19.79 -2.04 -39.98
C VAL A 1165 -18.26 -2.12 -39.86
N GLY A 1166 -17.58 -2.59 -40.90
CA GLY A 1166 -16.11 -2.68 -40.93
C GLY A 1166 -15.45 -1.33 -41.17
N ASP A 1167 -15.55 -0.83 -42.39
CA ASP A 1167 -14.89 0.40 -42.86
C ASP A 1167 -15.88 1.57 -43.02
N PHE A 1168 -15.34 2.77 -43.26
CA PHE A 1168 -16.15 3.97 -43.46
C PHE A 1168 -17.00 3.93 -44.75
N ALA A 1169 -16.56 3.25 -45.81
CA ALA A 1169 -17.35 3.10 -47.04
C ALA A 1169 -18.64 2.29 -46.79
N SER A 1170 -18.55 1.26 -45.95
CA SER A 1170 -19.66 0.44 -45.48
C SER A 1170 -20.63 1.27 -44.63
N ALA A 1171 -20.10 2.15 -43.77
CA ALA A 1171 -20.91 3.11 -43.01
C ALA A 1171 -21.66 4.07 -43.95
N ARG A 1172 -20.99 4.63 -44.97
CA ARG A 1172 -21.61 5.53 -45.97
C ARG A 1172 -22.70 4.84 -46.78
N ALA A 1173 -22.44 3.67 -47.34
CA ALA A 1173 -23.43 2.91 -48.11
C ALA A 1173 -24.67 2.55 -47.25
N LYS A 1174 -24.46 2.19 -45.98
CA LYS A 1174 -25.54 1.92 -45.03
C LYS A 1174 -26.32 3.19 -44.70
N GLY A 1175 -25.65 4.32 -44.52
CA GLY A 1175 -26.27 5.62 -44.26
C GLY A 1175 -27.13 6.12 -45.42
N GLU A 1176 -26.61 6.05 -46.65
CA GLU A 1176 -27.36 6.41 -47.87
C GLU A 1176 -28.64 5.57 -48.02
N LYS A 1177 -28.56 4.27 -47.70
CA LYS A 1177 -29.74 3.39 -47.69
C LYS A 1177 -30.77 3.79 -46.62
N ILE A 1178 -30.32 4.08 -45.40
CA ILE A 1178 -31.22 4.52 -44.31
C ILE A 1178 -31.90 5.85 -44.68
N LEU A 1179 -31.17 6.79 -45.25
CA LEU A 1179 -31.71 8.08 -45.70
C LEU A 1179 -32.73 7.89 -46.83
N ALA A 1180 -32.43 7.05 -47.83
CA ALA A 1180 -33.37 6.75 -48.92
C ALA A 1180 -34.65 6.04 -48.41
N GLU A 1181 -34.55 5.18 -47.40
CA GLU A 1181 -35.71 4.53 -46.76
C GLU A 1181 -36.53 5.52 -45.93
N LEU A 1182 -35.89 6.47 -45.24
CA LEU A 1182 -36.58 7.54 -44.51
C LEU A 1182 -37.29 8.50 -45.46
N GLU A 1183 -36.66 8.88 -46.58
CA GLU A 1183 -37.26 9.70 -47.64
C GLU A 1183 -38.43 8.99 -48.35
N ALA A 1184 -38.38 7.66 -48.46
CA ALA A 1184 -39.50 6.86 -49.00
C ALA A 1184 -40.64 6.66 -47.99
N SER A 1185 -40.40 6.91 -46.70
CA SER A 1185 -41.35 6.74 -45.59
C SER A 1185 -42.00 8.05 -45.13
N SER A 1186 -41.40 9.20 -45.48
CA SER A 1186 -41.91 10.56 -45.32
C SER A 1186 -42.71 11.02 -46.53
#